data_AF-A0A2Z6SLH2-F1
#
_entry.id   AF-A0A2Z6SLH2-F1
#
_cell.length_a   1.000
_cell.length_b   1.000
_cell.length_c   1.000
_cell.angle_alpha   90.00
_cell.angle_beta   90.00
_cell.angle_gamma   90.00
#
_symmetry.space_group_name_H-M   'P 1'
#
loop_
_entity.id
_entity.type
_entity.pdbx_description
1 polymer ?
#
loop_
_entity_poly.entity_id
_entity_poly.type
_entity_poly.pdbx_seq_one_letter_code
_entity_poly.pdbx_strand_id
1 'polypeptide(L)'
;MNTTINTFDPTPGLKSSPVPVLFIPFMNIEDKCNYCGSKFTMSLKFGQKYCRNCLYWYNKCTKDNNTYLDTYISTNEYVRQVTPFNAFRLLSGPYVEWTKILEHCQDHYRIYSGWVESTLTKKSIPILYLPWWDNISYCLVCDRYIIKYIKQESEFYCQKWCSNCFTIYSGCRYCLTTNIIFGITDQSQCKKCKRISVINVDITNNSSGNFIIDEFLHSARINNDLSHLIADYMNNNTNPSHVYEFIYRYVCLNQYLKLIPYSQIDNLTKIAEGGFSTIYKATWSGKDVAIKKLRDSQSISKYFLNELKSFCQLNTNIFVIDCYGITQDPVTKEYMFIMSYANDGDLHNYLKKNFINITWTKKISIVLDIIAGLKKIHDKNIIHRDIHSGNILLSTFWKIGDLGLSQPANNSSTNNEIYGVIPYIAPEIFKGDIFSNKSDVYSLGMIMWELTTGIKPFANVEHDVNLVYQIIDGKRPEITSDTPECFANLMKKCWDSNPSRRPTVDEIFRSANKLNSMARGLIDVTAFAIFEQAEKKRLELIQSKKLGHEFSEKSHPKAIFTSRALSSLIYNSSTINTPIISLNIKQEYITKEHNFDIDINNINNIQSSTSQNVNFAAQYQDGITRPLSTMDFSRKRDIEELEIDTQNDRRRIKTNPEIINDHNL
;
A
#
# COMPACT_ATOMS: atom_id res chain seq x y z
N MET A 1 -34.79 40.35 20.22
CA MET A 1 -33.94 40.02 19.06
C MET A 1 -33.06 38.86 19.45
N ASN A 2 -33.49 37.63 19.12
CA ASN A 2 -32.69 36.43 19.32
C ASN A 2 -31.62 36.38 18.23
N THR A 3 -30.43 36.91 18.52
CA THR A 3 -29.25 36.59 17.72
C THR A 3 -28.93 35.12 17.97
N THR A 4 -29.24 34.27 16.99
CA THR A 4 -28.70 32.91 16.91
C THR A 4 -27.19 33.00 17.09
N ILE A 5 -26.71 32.65 18.29
CA ILE A 5 -25.29 32.48 18.56
C ILE A 5 -24.81 31.42 17.57
N ASN A 6 -24.00 31.84 16.60
CA ASN A 6 -23.36 30.93 15.69
C ASN A 6 -22.39 30.09 16.53
N THR A 7 -22.79 28.90 16.94
CA THR A 7 -22.03 27.98 17.82
C THR A 7 -20.73 27.47 17.19
N PHE A 8 -20.34 28.02 16.03
CA PHE A 8 -19.27 27.57 15.15
C PHE A 8 -18.35 28.70 14.66
N ASP A 9 -18.12 29.77 15.45
CA ASP A 9 -17.07 30.74 15.14
C ASP A 9 -15.72 30.26 15.71
N PRO A 10 -14.69 29.98 14.88
CA PRO A 10 -13.37 29.58 15.35
C PRO A 10 -12.63 30.66 16.14
N THR A 11 -13.04 31.93 16.04
CA THR A 11 -12.50 33.05 16.82
C THR A 11 -13.62 34.07 17.11
N PRO A 12 -14.53 33.76 18.06
CA PRO A 12 -15.80 34.48 18.29
C PRO A 12 -15.66 35.98 18.58
N GLY A 13 -14.51 36.41 19.10
CA GLY A 13 -14.23 37.80 19.45
C GLY A 13 -13.62 38.65 18.34
N LEU A 14 -13.30 38.06 17.17
CA LEU A 14 -12.62 38.75 16.07
C LEU A 14 -13.53 38.84 14.84
N LYS A 15 -13.52 39.96 14.11
CA LYS A 15 -14.12 40.03 12.78
C LYS A 15 -13.13 39.55 11.70
N SER A 16 -13.62 39.12 10.55
CA SER A 16 -12.74 38.94 9.40
C SER A 16 -12.21 40.28 8.93
N SER A 17 -10.91 40.37 8.66
CA SER A 17 -10.32 41.61 8.15
C SER A 17 -10.96 42.05 6.83
N PRO A 18 -11.15 43.36 6.59
CA PRO A 18 -11.62 43.88 5.31
C PRO A 18 -10.56 43.78 4.21
N VAL A 19 -9.27 43.70 4.59
CA VAL A 19 -8.13 43.58 3.68
C VAL A 19 -7.29 42.34 4.02
N PRO A 20 -6.59 41.72 3.05
CA PRO A 20 -5.82 40.53 3.34
C PRO A 20 -4.60 40.84 4.24
N VAL A 21 -4.30 39.93 5.16
CA VAL A 21 -3.15 40.02 6.08
C VAL A 21 -1.89 39.51 5.37
N LEU A 22 -1.16 40.44 4.75
CA LEU A 22 -0.01 40.14 3.88
C LEU A 22 1.34 40.12 4.62
N PHE A 23 1.37 40.63 5.85
CA PHE A 23 2.63 40.82 6.59
C PHE A 23 3.13 39.57 7.31
N ILE A 24 2.41 38.44 7.27
CA ILE A 24 2.86 37.16 7.84
C ILE A 24 3.33 36.26 6.69
N PRO A 25 4.52 35.61 6.79
CA PRO A 25 4.91 34.60 5.82
C PRO A 25 3.95 33.42 5.84
N PHE A 26 3.83 32.72 4.71
CA PHE A 26 3.04 31.49 4.70
C PHE A 26 3.86 30.28 5.17
N MET A 27 5.18 30.29 4.93
CA MET A 27 6.10 29.29 5.48
C MET A 27 7.19 29.99 6.27
N ASN A 28 7.50 29.50 7.46
CA ASN A 28 8.49 30.14 8.33
C ASN A 28 9.93 30.12 7.75
N ILE A 29 10.20 29.27 6.75
CA ILE A 29 11.47 29.24 6.01
C ILE A 29 11.67 30.46 5.09
N GLU A 30 10.64 31.29 4.87
CA GLU A 30 10.74 32.49 4.02
C GLU A 30 11.53 33.62 4.71
N ASP A 31 12.51 34.20 4.01
CA ASP A 31 13.32 35.31 4.55
C ASP A 31 12.93 36.68 4.02
N LYS A 32 12.26 36.74 2.87
CA LYS A 32 11.77 37.97 2.26
C LYS A 32 10.26 37.94 2.12
N CYS A 33 9.63 39.07 2.34
CA CYS A 33 8.21 39.28 2.12
C CYS A 33 7.89 39.15 0.65
N ASN A 34 6.99 38.23 0.30
CA ASN A 34 6.57 37.99 -1.09
C ASN A 34 5.85 39.20 -1.70
N TYR A 35 5.40 40.17 -0.89
CA TYR A 35 4.60 41.31 -1.34
C TYR A 35 5.42 42.58 -1.57
N CYS A 36 6.37 42.88 -0.68
CA CYS A 36 7.16 44.12 -0.77
C CYS A 36 8.66 43.86 -0.91
N GLY A 37 9.09 42.60 -1.03
CA GLY A 37 10.49 42.18 -1.16
C GLY A 37 11.36 42.41 0.09
N SER A 38 10.84 43.08 1.12
CA SER A 38 11.58 43.43 2.34
C SER A 38 11.83 42.19 3.20
N LYS A 39 12.97 42.13 3.89
CA LYS A 39 13.27 41.03 4.80
C LYS A 39 12.22 40.94 5.92
N PHE A 40 11.81 39.72 6.25
CA PHE A 40 10.97 39.48 7.42
C PHE A 40 11.75 39.81 8.70
N THR A 41 11.07 40.42 9.67
CA THR A 41 11.57 40.66 11.03
C THR A 41 11.01 39.60 11.95
N MET A 42 11.78 39.16 12.94
CA MET A 42 11.32 38.19 13.94
C MET A 42 10.79 38.91 15.20
N SER A 43 9.68 38.43 15.76
CA SER A 43 9.17 38.89 17.05
C SER A 43 10.08 38.44 18.20
N LEU A 44 10.21 39.25 19.25
CA LEU A 44 11.12 39.01 20.37
C LEU A 44 10.75 37.81 21.25
N LYS A 45 9.45 37.47 21.35
CA LYS A 45 8.96 36.50 22.35
C LYS A 45 8.65 35.11 21.79
N PHE A 46 8.33 35.00 20.50
CA PHE A 46 7.81 33.76 19.90
C PHE A 46 8.44 33.39 18.55
N GLY A 47 9.51 34.08 18.16
CA GLY A 47 10.18 33.79 16.89
C GLY A 47 9.34 34.02 15.63
N GLN A 48 8.17 34.66 15.73
CA GLN A 48 7.28 34.83 14.59
C GLN A 48 7.82 35.87 13.60
N LYS A 49 7.98 35.46 12.35
CA LYS A 49 8.37 36.35 11.24
C LYS A 49 7.20 37.24 10.81
N TYR A 50 7.45 38.54 10.61
CA TYR A 50 6.49 39.48 10.06
C TYR A 50 7.16 40.61 9.26
N CYS A 51 6.46 41.16 8.28
CA CYS A 51 6.95 42.23 7.43
C CYS A 51 6.51 43.58 7.98
N ARG A 52 7.47 44.38 8.47
CA ARG A 52 7.20 45.73 9.02
C ARG A 52 6.48 46.64 8.01
N ASN A 53 6.90 46.62 6.75
CA ASN A 53 6.34 47.48 5.71
C ASN A 53 4.87 47.13 5.40
N CYS A 54 4.57 45.86 5.15
CA CYS A 54 3.20 45.43 4.86
C CYS A 54 2.26 45.64 6.06
N LEU A 55 2.81 45.59 7.27
CA LEU A 55 2.06 45.78 8.51
C LEU A 55 1.71 47.25 8.76
N TYR A 56 2.66 48.14 8.49
CA TYR A 56 2.39 49.58 8.48
C TYR A 56 1.23 49.92 7.52
N TRP A 57 1.27 49.37 6.30
CA TRP A 57 0.20 49.58 5.32
C TRP A 57 -1.13 48.96 5.74
N TYR A 58 -1.11 47.75 6.32
CA TYR A 58 -2.32 47.12 6.85
C TYR A 58 -3.01 48.02 7.88
N ASN A 59 -2.27 48.51 8.88
CA ASN A 59 -2.82 49.40 9.92
C ASN A 59 -3.36 50.72 9.33
N LYS A 60 -2.73 51.23 8.26
CA LYS A 60 -3.21 52.43 7.57
C LYS A 60 -4.54 52.20 6.84
N CYS A 61 -4.76 50.99 6.34
CA CYS A 61 -5.99 50.61 5.64
C CYS A 61 -7.12 50.17 6.59
N THR A 62 -6.80 49.62 7.76
CA THR A 62 -7.79 49.21 8.77
C THR A 62 -7.94 50.30 9.84
N LYS A 63 -8.68 51.38 9.53
CA LYS A 63 -8.88 52.52 10.43
C LYS A 63 -10.15 52.46 11.29
N ASP A 64 -10.97 51.42 11.15
CA ASP A 64 -12.19 51.31 11.92
C ASP A 64 -11.95 50.72 13.33
N ASN A 65 -12.91 50.90 14.22
CA ASN A 65 -12.82 50.46 15.62
C ASN A 65 -13.07 48.95 15.81
N ASN A 66 -13.12 48.14 14.74
CA ASN A 66 -13.35 46.70 14.87
C ASN A 66 -12.05 45.95 15.13
N THR A 67 -12.11 44.98 16.04
CA THR A 67 -11.00 44.06 16.31
C THR A 67 -10.93 42.98 15.23
N TYR A 68 -9.94 43.08 14.35
CA TYR A 68 -9.67 42.09 13.28
C TYR A 68 -8.56 41.09 13.64
N LEU A 69 -7.70 41.45 14.58
CA LEU A 69 -6.53 40.69 15.00
C LEU A 69 -6.45 40.71 16.53
N ASP A 70 -6.13 39.58 17.14
CA ASP A 70 -5.83 39.49 18.57
C ASP A 70 -4.33 39.70 18.79
N THR A 71 -3.96 40.84 19.39
CA THR A 71 -2.56 41.30 19.57
C THR A 71 -2.23 41.51 21.05
N TYR A 72 -1.09 41.02 21.51
CA TYR A 72 -0.58 41.18 22.89
C TYR A 72 0.88 41.63 22.89
N ILE A 73 1.16 42.66 23.67
CA ILE A 73 2.43 43.37 23.68
C ILE A 73 3.07 43.18 25.07
N SER A 74 4.32 42.75 25.09
CA SER A 74 5.14 42.69 26.30
C SER A 74 6.37 43.55 26.02
N THR A 75 6.38 44.80 26.49
CA THR A 75 7.57 45.65 26.46
C THR A 75 8.44 45.29 27.65
N ASN A 76 9.73 45.01 27.42
CA ASN A 76 10.70 45.08 28.50
C ASN A 76 11.03 46.56 28.73
N GLU A 77 10.89 46.96 30.00
CA GLU A 77 11.55 48.08 30.68
C GLU A 77 10.99 49.52 30.58
N TYR A 78 11.00 50.15 31.75
CA TYR A 78 10.89 51.59 32.01
C TYR A 78 11.58 52.43 30.92
N VAL A 79 10.84 53.21 30.13
CA VAL A 79 11.14 54.62 29.77
C VAL A 79 9.83 55.29 29.30
N ARG A 80 9.60 56.51 29.78
CA ARG A 80 8.47 57.39 29.50
C ARG A 80 8.50 57.96 28.06
N GLN A 81 7.30 57.97 27.45
CA GLN A 81 6.75 58.88 26.43
C GLN A 81 7.34 58.95 24.99
N VAL A 82 6.39 58.83 24.04
CA VAL A 82 6.31 59.28 22.63
C VAL A 82 6.83 58.36 21.49
N THR A 83 6.00 57.40 21.06
CA THR A 83 5.47 57.14 19.69
C THR A 83 5.04 55.66 19.55
N PRO A 84 3.89 55.34 18.91
CA PRO A 84 3.35 53.98 18.91
C PRO A 84 4.00 53.14 17.81
N PHE A 85 5.13 52.51 18.11
CA PHE A 85 5.76 51.56 17.19
C PHE A 85 6.20 50.28 17.90
N ASN A 86 5.67 49.17 17.37
CA ASN A 86 6.25 47.83 17.31
C ASN A 86 6.23 46.94 18.57
N ALA A 87 5.22 46.06 18.64
CA ALA A 87 5.41 44.60 18.73
C ALA A 87 4.06 43.91 18.44
N PHE A 88 4.05 42.87 17.61
CA PHE A 88 2.82 42.21 17.13
C PHE A 88 2.69 40.80 17.69
N ARG A 89 1.50 40.45 18.19
CA ARG A 89 1.10 39.06 18.43
C ARG A 89 0.19 38.67 17.28
N LEU A 90 0.56 37.62 16.56
CA LEU A 90 -0.27 36.94 15.58
C LEU A 90 -0.04 35.46 15.85
N LEU A 91 -1.11 34.68 15.89
CA LEU A 91 -1.08 33.24 16.14
C LEU A 91 -0.38 32.51 14.98
N SER A 92 0.94 32.55 15.00
CA SER A 92 1.86 31.91 14.08
C SER A 92 3.19 31.85 14.85
N GLY A 93 3.79 30.65 14.98
CA GLY A 93 4.98 30.41 15.80
C GLY A 93 5.42 28.93 15.70
N PRO A 94 6.59 28.53 16.24
CA PRO A 94 7.07 27.14 16.20
C PRO A 94 6.34 26.22 17.20
N TYR A 95 6.14 24.94 16.82
CA TYR A 95 5.38 23.89 17.53
C TYR A 95 5.58 23.82 19.06
N VAL A 96 6.81 24.05 19.54
CA VAL A 96 7.20 23.91 20.96
C VAL A 96 6.73 25.07 21.85
N GLU A 97 6.40 26.23 21.27
CA GLU A 97 5.91 27.40 22.03
C GLU A 97 4.38 27.54 22.03
N TRP A 98 3.67 26.78 21.17
CA TRP A 98 2.20 26.76 21.11
C TRP A 98 1.54 26.15 22.35
N THR A 99 2.12 25.08 22.89
CA THR A 99 1.60 24.35 24.06
C THR A 99 1.45 25.25 25.28
N LYS A 100 2.42 26.14 25.53
CA LYS A 100 2.38 27.13 26.61
C LYS A 100 1.36 28.25 26.41
N ILE A 101 0.94 28.51 25.16
CA ILE A 101 0.01 29.61 24.82
C ILE A 101 -1.46 29.16 24.96
N LEU A 102 -1.76 27.90 24.65
CA LEU A 102 -3.12 27.35 24.67
C LEU A 102 -3.59 26.91 26.06
N GLU A 103 -2.66 26.75 27.02
CA GLU A 103 -2.98 26.49 28.42
C GLU A 103 -3.75 27.63 29.12
N HIS A 104 -3.82 28.83 28.53
CA HIS A 104 -4.46 30.01 29.15
C HIS A 104 -5.76 30.49 28.48
N CYS A 105 -6.21 29.85 27.39
CA CYS A 105 -7.44 30.24 26.66
C CYS A 105 -8.10 29.09 25.87
N GLN A 106 -8.34 27.94 26.52
CA GLN A 106 -8.91 26.74 25.89
C GLN A 106 -10.31 26.94 25.29
N ASP A 107 -11.08 27.91 25.78
CA ASP A 107 -12.46 28.15 25.32
C ASP A 107 -12.57 29.00 24.04
N HIS A 108 -11.50 29.68 23.61
CA HIS A 108 -11.56 30.64 22.50
C HIS A 108 -11.02 30.13 21.15
N TYR A 109 -10.30 29.00 21.14
CA TYR A 109 -9.58 28.49 19.94
C TYR A 109 -9.85 27.00 19.72
N ARG A 110 -11.10 26.67 19.35
CA ARG A 110 -11.50 25.29 19.05
C ARG A 110 -11.13 24.89 17.62
N ILE A 111 -10.49 23.74 17.48
CA ILE A 111 -10.33 23.05 16.19
C ILE A 111 -11.68 22.43 15.82
N TYR A 112 -12.02 22.45 14.54
CA TYR A 112 -13.16 21.70 14.03
C TYR A 112 -12.72 20.70 12.96
N SER A 113 -13.44 19.59 12.86
CA SER A 113 -13.36 18.65 11.76
C SER A 113 -14.58 18.77 10.85
N GLY A 114 -14.51 18.17 9.66
CA GLY A 114 -15.60 18.05 8.71
C GLY A 114 -15.18 17.22 7.51
N TRP A 115 -15.98 17.28 6.45
CA TRP A 115 -15.78 16.50 5.23
C TRP A 115 -15.90 17.39 4.00
N VAL A 116 -15.13 17.08 2.95
CA VAL A 116 -15.20 17.70 1.63
C VAL A 116 -15.15 16.62 0.55
N GLU A 117 -15.72 16.87 -0.63
CA GLU A 117 -15.63 15.93 -1.76
C GLU A 117 -14.21 15.92 -2.33
N SER A 118 -13.67 14.72 -2.54
CA SER A 118 -12.43 14.55 -3.30
C SER A 118 -12.69 14.69 -4.79
N THR A 119 -11.88 15.52 -5.46
CA THR A 119 -11.89 15.58 -6.92
C THR A 119 -11.30 14.36 -7.58
N LEU A 120 -10.46 13.61 -6.86
CA LEU A 120 -9.90 12.36 -7.34
C LEU A 120 -10.93 11.24 -7.27
N THR A 121 -11.50 10.97 -6.09
CA THR A 121 -12.28 9.72 -5.87
C THR A 121 -13.79 9.93 -5.81
N LYS A 122 -14.27 11.19 -5.82
CA LYS A 122 -15.67 11.56 -5.54
C LYS A 122 -16.19 11.12 -4.16
N LYS A 123 -15.31 10.60 -3.29
CA LYS A 123 -15.63 10.24 -1.91
C LYS A 123 -15.41 11.42 -0.98
N SER A 124 -16.07 11.40 0.17
CA SER A 124 -15.84 12.36 1.26
C SER A 124 -14.45 12.14 1.88
N ILE A 125 -13.64 13.19 1.92
CA ILE A 125 -12.33 13.21 2.57
C ILE A 125 -12.34 14.16 3.77
N PRO A 126 -11.56 13.88 4.84
CA PRO A 126 -11.61 14.70 6.05
C PRO A 126 -10.88 16.04 5.87
N ILE A 127 -11.45 17.07 6.48
CA ILE A 127 -10.89 18.43 6.54
C ILE A 127 -10.88 18.93 7.99
N LEU A 128 -9.78 19.58 8.37
CA LEU A 128 -9.59 20.24 9.65
C LEU A 128 -9.62 21.74 9.46
N TYR A 129 -10.27 22.43 10.37
CA TYR A 129 -10.35 23.88 10.42
C TYR A 129 -9.58 24.36 11.64
N LEU A 130 -8.39 24.88 11.41
CA LEU A 130 -7.55 25.46 12.45
C LEU A 130 -7.93 26.93 12.66
N PRO A 131 -8.17 27.37 13.91
CA PRO A 131 -8.47 28.76 14.22
C PRO A 131 -7.24 29.69 14.14
N TRP A 132 -6.08 29.19 13.70
CA TRP A 132 -4.84 29.95 13.53
C TRP A 132 -4.16 29.70 12.17
N TRP A 133 -3.11 30.47 11.90
CA TRP A 133 -2.34 30.42 10.65
C TRP A 133 -1.16 29.46 10.79
N ASP A 134 -1.31 28.26 10.22
CA ASP A 134 -0.25 27.25 10.20
C ASP A 134 0.88 27.62 9.22
N ASN A 135 2.01 28.04 9.76
CA ASN A 135 3.21 28.46 9.00
C ASN A 135 4.30 27.36 8.92
N ILE A 136 3.96 26.13 9.32
CA ILE A 136 4.88 25.00 9.37
C ILE A 136 5.33 24.62 7.94
N SER A 137 6.60 24.27 7.77
CA SER A 137 7.19 23.93 6.46
C SER A 137 7.28 22.42 6.19
N TYR A 138 6.86 21.59 7.15
CA TYR A 138 6.84 20.13 7.08
C TYR A 138 5.41 19.58 7.20
N CYS A 139 5.17 18.45 6.54
CA CYS A 139 3.87 17.80 6.51
C CYS A 139 3.57 17.19 7.88
N LEU A 140 2.38 17.49 8.42
CA LEU A 140 1.88 16.91 9.67
C LEU A 140 1.81 15.38 9.64
N VAL A 141 1.66 14.81 8.45
CA VAL A 141 1.45 13.38 8.24
C VAL A 141 2.74 12.59 8.08
N CYS A 142 3.77 13.13 7.44
CA CYS A 142 5.00 12.38 7.14
C CYS A 142 6.30 13.10 7.50
N ASP A 143 6.22 14.29 8.10
CA ASP A 143 7.36 15.12 8.51
C ASP A 143 8.31 15.51 7.37
N ARG A 144 7.88 15.33 6.11
CA ARG A 144 8.63 15.79 4.93
C ARG A 144 8.31 17.24 4.61
N TYR A 145 9.27 17.94 4.03
CA TYR A 145 9.07 19.30 3.52
C TYR A 145 7.88 19.38 2.54
N ILE A 146 7.04 20.39 2.73
CA ILE A 146 5.84 20.65 1.93
C ILE A 146 6.21 21.49 0.70
N ILE A 147 5.56 21.23 -0.43
CA ILE A 147 5.73 21.98 -1.68
C ILE A 147 4.71 23.14 -1.74
N LYS A 148 5.14 24.33 -2.19
CA LYS A 148 4.25 25.49 -2.44
C LYS A 148 3.57 25.38 -3.81
N TYR A 149 2.38 25.94 -3.96
CA TYR A 149 1.78 26.13 -5.28
C TYR A 149 2.55 27.21 -6.04
N ILE A 150 2.90 26.92 -7.30
CA ILE A 150 3.63 27.83 -8.20
C ILE A 150 2.70 28.52 -9.21
N LYS A 151 1.50 27.98 -9.46
CA LYS A 151 0.54 28.52 -10.44
C LYS A 151 -0.67 29.17 -9.76
N GLN A 152 -0.53 30.40 -9.28
CA GLN A 152 -1.61 31.36 -9.36
C GLN A 152 -1.02 32.66 -9.89
N GLU A 153 -1.51 33.08 -11.06
CA GLU A 153 -1.25 34.41 -11.64
C GLU A 153 -1.84 35.54 -10.77
N SER A 154 -2.42 35.22 -9.61
CA SER A 154 -2.89 36.17 -8.61
C SER A 154 -2.05 36.10 -7.32
N GLU A 155 -1.59 37.27 -6.90
CA GLU A 155 -0.47 37.60 -6.01
C GLU A 155 -0.54 37.12 -4.53
N PHE A 156 -1.39 36.16 -4.13
CA PHE A 156 -1.64 35.85 -2.71
C PHE A 156 -1.36 34.39 -2.32
N TYR A 157 -0.08 34.01 -2.18
CA TYR A 157 0.32 32.68 -1.69
C TYR A 157 -0.27 32.38 -0.30
N CYS A 158 -1.25 31.48 -0.26
CA CYS A 158 -1.89 30.99 0.97
C CYS A 158 -2.18 29.50 0.94
N GLN A 159 -1.55 28.75 0.03
CA GLN A 159 -1.77 27.31 -0.09
C GLN A 159 -0.42 26.57 -0.17
N LYS A 160 -0.34 25.37 0.41
CA LYS A 160 0.81 24.44 0.34
C LYS A 160 0.30 23.00 0.37
N TRP A 161 1.06 22.05 -0.15
CA TRP A 161 0.65 20.65 -0.14
C TRP A 161 1.81 19.66 -0.08
N CYS A 162 1.55 18.50 0.52
CA CYS A 162 2.49 17.40 0.58
C CYS A 162 2.16 16.39 -0.51
N SER A 163 3.05 16.24 -1.50
CA SER A 163 2.90 15.24 -2.57
C SER A 163 2.93 13.80 -2.08
N ASN A 164 3.65 13.54 -0.98
CA ASN A 164 3.75 12.19 -0.42
C ASN A 164 2.46 11.77 0.33
N CYS A 165 1.75 12.73 0.91
CA CYS A 165 0.56 12.45 1.73
C CYS A 165 -0.75 12.95 1.11
N PHE A 166 -0.66 13.58 -0.07
CA PHE A 166 -1.77 14.30 -0.70
C PHE A 166 -2.50 15.26 0.26
N THR A 167 -1.77 15.81 1.22
CA THR A 167 -2.34 16.69 2.26
C THR A 167 -2.20 18.13 1.83
N ILE A 168 -3.33 18.84 1.75
CA ILE A 168 -3.41 20.23 1.32
C ILE A 168 -3.63 21.13 2.53
N TYR A 169 -2.94 22.26 2.57
CA TYR A 169 -3.12 23.30 3.56
C TYR A 169 -3.58 24.55 2.83
N SER A 170 -4.77 25.06 3.15
CA SER A 170 -5.37 26.25 2.55
C SER A 170 -5.65 27.29 3.62
N GLY A 171 -4.86 28.36 3.62
CA GLY A 171 -4.97 29.48 4.55
C GLY A 171 -5.96 30.54 4.08
N CYS A 172 -6.64 31.19 5.03
CA CYS A 172 -7.43 32.39 4.77
C CYS A 172 -6.72 33.66 5.25
N ARG A 173 -6.24 34.49 4.31
CA ARG A 173 -5.52 35.74 4.62
C ARG A 173 -6.36 36.79 5.36
N TYR A 174 -7.68 36.68 5.34
CA TYR A 174 -8.58 37.63 6.03
C TYR A 174 -8.90 37.23 7.47
N CYS A 175 -8.78 35.94 7.78
CA CYS A 175 -9.12 35.39 9.09
C CYS A 175 -7.92 34.82 9.84
N LEU A 176 -6.77 34.68 9.18
CA LEU A 176 -5.59 33.98 9.69
C LEU A 176 -5.93 32.58 10.24
N THR A 177 -6.71 31.84 9.46
CA THR A 177 -7.07 30.44 9.74
C THR A 177 -6.48 29.54 8.67
N THR A 178 -6.28 28.25 8.98
CA THR A 178 -5.81 27.25 8.03
C THR A 178 -6.76 26.07 7.98
N ASN A 179 -7.14 25.67 6.78
CA ASN A 179 -7.79 24.40 6.53
C ASN A 179 -6.74 23.34 6.17
N ILE A 180 -6.73 22.19 6.83
CA ILE A 180 -5.91 21.03 6.46
C ILE A 180 -6.83 19.98 5.85
N ILE A 181 -6.58 19.57 4.62
CA ILE A 181 -7.41 18.64 3.86
C ILE A 181 -6.57 17.40 3.62
N PHE A 182 -7.04 16.24 4.08
CA PHE A 182 -6.36 14.97 3.86
C PHE A 182 -6.88 14.35 2.57
N GLY A 183 -6.41 14.89 1.46
CA GLY A 183 -6.70 14.41 0.12
C GLY A 183 -6.82 15.53 -0.90
N ILE A 184 -7.12 15.15 -2.13
CA ILE A 184 -7.20 16.08 -3.26
C ILE A 184 -8.62 16.60 -3.45
N THR A 185 -8.75 17.92 -3.53
CA THR A 185 -9.98 18.67 -3.84
C THR A 185 -9.62 19.92 -4.65
N ASP A 186 -10.59 20.50 -5.37
CA ASP A 186 -10.45 21.71 -6.20
C ASP A 186 -10.79 23.00 -5.46
N GLN A 187 -11.32 22.93 -4.25
CA GLN A 187 -11.68 24.12 -3.48
C GLN A 187 -11.66 23.89 -1.98
N SER A 188 -11.50 24.99 -1.25
CA SER A 188 -11.65 25.02 0.21
C SER A 188 -12.38 26.27 0.64
N GLN A 189 -13.29 26.15 1.60
CA GLN A 189 -14.03 27.29 2.13
C GLN A 189 -13.55 27.65 3.54
N CYS A 190 -13.22 28.92 3.77
CA CYS A 190 -12.92 29.40 5.11
C CYS A 190 -14.17 29.29 5.99
N LYS A 191 -14.08 28.55 7.10
CA LYS A 191 -15.22 28.33 8.00
C LYS A 191 -15.78 29.64 8.58
N LYS A 192 -14.90 30.62 8.84
CA LYS A 192 -15.24 31.92 9.43
C LYS A 192 -15.85 32.90 8.44
N CYS A 193 -15.12 33.29 7.39
CA CYS A 193 -15.59 34.32 6.44
C CYS A 193 -16.30 33.78 5.20
N LYS A 194 -16.44 32.45 5.07
CA LYS A 194 -17.11 31.76 3.94
C LYS A 194 -16.50 32.00 2.56
N ARG A 195 -15.37 32.71 2.46
CA ARG A 195 -14.60 32.87 1.21
C ARG A 195 -14.10 31.51 0.72
N ILE A 196 -14.23 31.29 -0.58
CA ILE A 196 -13.78 30.08 -1.27
C ILE A 196 -12.38 30.35 -1.84
N SER A 197 -11.49 29.39 -1.65
CA SER A 197 -10.16 29.34 -2.26
C SER A 197 -10.14 28.19 -3.26
N VAL A 198 -9.90 28.50 -4.53
CA VAL A 198 -9.68 27.48 -5.57
C VAL A 198 -8.31 26.83 -5.35
N ILE A 199 -8.26 25.51 -5.45
CA ILE A 199 -7.07 24.70 -5.28
C ILE A 199 -6.76 24.01 -6.62
N ASN A 200 -5.54 24.19 -7.11
CA ASN A 200 -5.07 23.52 -8.32
C ASN A 200 -3.75 22.80 -8.03
N VAL A 201 -3.84 21.50 -7.74
CA VAL A 201 -2.68 20.64 -7.44
C VAL A 201 -2.24 19.93 -8.71
N ASP A 202 -0.98 20.12 -9.10
CA ASP A 202 -0.38 19.31 -10.15
C ASP A 202 0.05 17.94 -9.59
N ILE A 203 -0.71 16.90 -9.93
CA ILE A 203 -0.48 15.52 -9.47
C ILE A 203 0.37 14.74 -10.46
N THR A 204 0.62 15.27 -11.67
CA THR A 204 1.23 14.51 -12.79
C THR A 204 2.57 13.88 -12.42
N ASN A 205 3.43 14.59 -11.69
CA ASN A 205 4.75 14.10 -11.24
C ASN A 205 4.72 13.06 -10.11
N ASN A 206 3.59 12.84 -9.44
CA ASN A 206 3.42 11.81 -8.40
C ASN A 206 2.34 10.79 -8.76
N SER A 207 1.80 10.88 -9.97
CA SER A 207 0.85 9.92 -10.51
C SER A 207 1.61 8.69 -10.99
N SER A 208 1.02 7.52 -10.80
CA SER A 208 1.47 6.27 -11.40
C SER A 208 1.22 6.24 -12.91
N GLY A 209 0.60 7.28 -13.48
CA GLY A 209 0.06 7.29 -14.83
C GLY A 209 -1.26 6.51 -14.95
N ASN A 210 -1.78 5.96 -13.85
CA ASN A 210 -3.05 5.26 -13.83
C ASN A 210 -3.92 5.69 -12.64
N PHE A 211 -5.06 6.30 -12.97
CA PHE A 211 -6.02 6.82 -12.02
C PHE A 211 -6.46 5.80 -10.95
N ILE A 212 -6.62 4.52 -11.31
CA ILE A 212 -7.07 3.47 -10.38
C ILE A 212 -6.00 3.17 -9.33
N ILE A 213 -4.73 3.10 -9.74
CA ILE A 213 -3.62 2.91 -8.80
C ILE A 213 -3.47 4.14 -7.91
N ASP A 214 -3.60 5.34 -8.49
CA ASP A 214 -3.47 6.58 -7.72
C ASP A 214 -4.62 6.73 -6.70
N GLU A 215 -5.85 6.43 -7.10
CA GLU A 215 -7.00 6.33 -6.21
C GLU A 215 -6.79 5.26 -5.12
N PHE A 216 -6.29 4.09 -5.50
CA PHE A 216 -6.02 3.02 -4.54
C PHE A 216 -4.95 3.43 -3.53
N LEU A 217 -3.80 3.92 -3.99
CA LEU A 217 -2.72 4.37 -3.12
C LEU A 217 -3.18 5.51 -2.21
N HIS A 218 -4.04 6.40 -2.72
CA HIS A 218 -4.65 7.47 -1.93
C HIS A 218 -5.61 6.95 -0.86
N SER A 219 -6.57 6.09 -1.23
CA SER A 219 -7.55 5.52 -0.31
C SER A 219 -6.90 4.60 0.72
N ALA A 220 -5.87 3.85 0.33
CA ALA A 220 -5.06 3.06 1.25
C ALA A 220 -4.40 3.96 2.30
N ARG A 221 -3.90 5.14 1.92
CA ARG A 221 -3.24 6.12 2.82
C ARG A 221 -4.16 6.79 3.84
N ILE A 222 -5.46 6.81 3.56
CA ILE A 222 -6.47 7.53 4.33
C ILE A 222 -7.63 6.56 4.51
N ASN A 223 -7.43 5.51 5.31
CA ASN A 223 -8.50 4.56 5.61
C ASN A 223 -9.72 5.34 6.15
N ASN A 224 -10.94 4.97 5.75
CA ASN A 224 -12.16 5.58 6.28
C ASN A 224 -12.24 5.45 7.81
N ASP A 225 -11.75 4.33 8.38
CA ASP A 225 -11.67 4.15 9.83
C ASP A 225 -10.78 5.22 10.48
N LEU A 226 -9.66 5.54 9.84
CA LEU A 226 -8.74 6.59 10.29
C LEU A 226 -9.39 7.97 10.23
N SER A 227 -10.21 8.21 9.20
CA SER A 227 -10.94 9.47 9.04
C SER A 227 -11.99 9.66 10.13
N HIS A 228 -12.73 8.60 10.50
CA HIS A 228 -13.65 8.60 11.64
C HIS A 228 -12.91 8.73 12.98
N LEU A 229 -11.80 8.00 13.18
CA LEU A 229 -10.95 8.11 14.38
C LEU A 229 -10.38 9.51 14.57
N ILE A 230 -9.91 10.15 13.49
CA ILE A 230 -9.44 11.52 13.50
C ILE A 230 -10.60 12.45 13.89
N ALA A 231 -11.77 12.31 13.26
CA ALA A 231 -12.93 13.14 13.57
C ALA A 231 -13.42 12.96 15.03
N ASP A 232 -13.50 11.73 15.52
CA ASP A 232 -13.94 11.39 16.88
C ASP A 232 -12.95 11.86 17.94
N TYR A 233 -11.65 11.64 17.72
CA TYR A 233 -10.62 12.15 18.62
C TYR A 233 -10.66 13.68 18.71
N MET A 234 -10.89 14.35 17.58
CA MET A 234 -10.95 15.82 17.51
C MET A 234 -12.22 16.42 18.12
N ASN A 235 -13.36 15.74 18.01
CA ASN A 235 -14.59 16.17 18.68
C ASN A 235 -14.44 16.14 20.21
N ASN A 236 -13.53 15.30 20.72
CA ASN A 236 -13.30 15.10 22.15
C ASN A 236 -12.05 15.83 22.69
N ASN A 237 -11.20 16.43 21.84
CA ASN A 237 -9.94 17.04 22.27
C ASN A 237 -9.70 18.38 21.57
N THR A 238 -9.72 19.46 22.35
CA THR A 238 -9.49 20.83 21.86
C THR A 238 -8.02 21.24 21.87
N ASN A 239 -7.11 20.41 22.43
CA ASN A 239 -5.68 20.74 22.50
C ASN A 239 -4.97 20.45 21.16
N PRO A 240 -4.47 21.47 20.45
CA PRO A 240 -3.75 21.32 19.19
C PRO A 240 -2.53 20.39 19.25
N SER A 241 -1.78 20.38 20.34
CA SER A 241 -0.59 19.52 20.48
C SER A 241 -0.99 18.05 20.49
N HIS A 242 -2.07 17.71 21.19
CA HIS A 242 -2.59 16.34 21.22
C HIS A 242 -3.16 15.93 19.87
N VAL A 243 -3.78 16.87 19.13
CA VAL A 243 -4.28 16.61 17.78
C VAL A 243 -3.14 16.37 16.80
N TYR A 244 -2.08 17.19 16.84
CA TYR A 244 -0.91 17.03 15.98
C TYR A 244 -0.15 15.74 16.30
N GLU A 245 0.06 15.45 17.59
CA GLU A 245 0.68 14.19 18.03
C GLU A 245 -0.17 12.98 17.65
N PHE A 246 -1.50 13.05 17.78
CA PHE A 246 -2.40 11.98 17.37
C PHE A 246 -2.31 11.73 15.87
N ILE A 247 -2.42 12.77 15.03
CA ILE A 247 -2.28 12.64 13.57
C ILE A 247 -0.89 12.08 13.22
N TYR A 248 0.16 12.61 13.83
CA TYR A 248 1.52 12.14 13.59
C TYR A 248 1.67 10.66 13.94
N ARG A 249 1.26 10.23 15.15
CA ARG A 249 1.37 8.83 15.58
C ARG A 249 0.49 7.91 14.75
N TYR A 250 -0.78 8.23 14.54
CA TYR A 250 -1.72 7.32 13.85
C TYR A 250 -1.47 7.24 12.34
N VAL A 251 -1.05 8.33 11.69
CA VAL A 251 -0.84 8.32 10.24
C VAL A 251 0.58 7.86 9.86
N CYS A 252 1.61 8.16 10.68
CA CYS A 252 2.97 7.62 10.44
C CYS A 252 3.06 6.10 10.69
N LEU A 253 2.32 5.56 11.68
CA LEU A 253 2.38 4.13 12.02
C LEU A 253 1.78 3.21 10.95
N ASN A 254 0.97 3.75 10.03
CA ASN A 254 0.30 2.98 8.98
C ASN A 254 1.02 3.06 7.62
N GLN A 255 2.34 3.32 7.61
CA GLN A 255 3.12 3.69 6.42
C GLN A 255 2.82 2.79 5.19
N TYR A 256 2.18 3.43 4.21
CA TYR A 256 1.49 2.85 3.07
C TYR A 256 2.46 2.54 1.91
N LEU A 257 2.11 1.53 1.10
CA LEU A 257 2.77 1.21 -0.16
C LEU A 257 3.13 2.49 -0.94
N LYS A 258 4.41 2.62 -1.29
CA LYS A 258 4.95 3.82 -1.95
C LYS A 258 4.98 3.62 -3.46
N LEU A 259 4.78 4.69 -4.23
CA LEU A 259 5.23 4.72 -5.61
C LEU A 259 6.72 5.05 -5.58
N ILE A 260 7.55 4.10 -5.99
CA ILE A 260 9.01 4.21 -5.98
C ILE A 260 9.46 4.47 -7.42
N PRO A 261 10.15 5.59 -7.70
CA PRO A 261 10.68 5.87 -9.03
C PRO A 261 11.58 4.73 -9.51
N TYR A 262 11.34 4.25 -10.72
CA TYR A 262 12.13 3.14 -11.31
C TYR A 262 13.63 3.47 -11.36
N SER A 263 13.97 4.75 -11.51
CA SER A 263 15.36 5.23 -11.51
C SER A 263 16.10 5.04 -10.17
N GLN A 264 15.42 4.66 -9.09
CA GLN A 264 16.05 4.32 -7.80
C GLN A 264 16.41 2.82 -7.69
N ILE A 265 16.16 2.04 -8.74
CA ILE A 265 16.34 0.60 -8.75
C ILE A 265 17.60 0.29 -9.56
N ASP A 266 18.56 -0.36 -8.90
CA ASP A 266 19.83 -0.74 -9.48
C ASP A 266 19.95 -2.27 -9.60
N ASN A 267 20.90 -2.76 -10.41
CA ASN A 267 21.28 -4.18 -10.49
C ASN A 267 20.13 -5.17 -10.76
N LEU A 268 19.18 -4.80 -11.61
CA LEU A 268 18.02 -5.64 -11.93
C LEU A 268 18.43 -6.91 -12.68
N THR A 269 18.24 -8.07 -12.07
CA THR A 269 18.61 -9.39 -12.61
C THR A 269 17.44 -10.36 -12.49
N LYS A 270 17.04 -11.02 -13.58
CA LYS A 270 15.95 -12.00 -13.56
C LYS A 270 16.38 -13.24 -12.79
N ILE A 271 15.58 -13.68 -11.82
CA ILE A 271 15.87 -14.85 -10.98
C ILE A 271 14.86 -15.99 -11.14
N ALA A 272 13.61 -15.67 -11.47
CA ALA A 272 12.57 -16.68 -11.67
C ALA A 272 11.49 -16.17 -12.63
N GLU A 273 10.79 -17.11 -13.25
CA GLU A 273 9.62 -16.84 -14.07
C GLU A 273 8.56 -17.91 -13.79
N GLY A 274 7.36 -17.47 -13.43
CA GLY A 274 6.20 -18.31 -13.19
C GLY A 274 5.11 -18.09 -14.24
N GLY A 275 3.92 -18.66 -13.98
CA GLY A 275 2.77 -18.51 -14.88
C GLY A 275 2.26 -17.07 -15.01
N PHE A 276 2.30 -16.30 -13.93
CA PHE A 276 1.67 -14.97 -13.84
C PHE A 276 2.67 -13.83 -13.70
N SER A 277 3.91 -14.12 -13.33
CA SER A 277 4.89 -13.10 -12.99
C SER A 277 6.32 -13.53 -13.23
N THR A 278 7.16 -12.54 -13.49
CA THR A 278 8.62 -12.67 -13.49
C THR A 278 9.18 -12.03 -12.24
N ILE A 279 10.10 -12.71 -11.56
CA ILE A 279 10.78 -12.20 -10.37
C ILE A 279 12.20 -11.80 -10.74
N TYR A 280 12.59 -10.61 -10.33
CA TYR A 280 13.93 -10.08 -10.44
C TYR A 280 14.52 -9.85 -9.04
N LYS A 281 15.83 -9.98 -8.91
CA LYS A 281 16.60 -9.41 -7.82
C LYS A 281 17.10 -8.02 -8.23
N ALA A 282 17.06 -7.06 -7.32
CA ALA A 282 17.56 -5.71 -7.53
C ALA A 282 18.12 -5.13 -6.23
N THR A 283 18.75 -3.97 -6.33
CA THR A 283 19.18 -3.15 -5.19
C THR A 283 18.33 -1.88 -5.15
N TRP A 284 17.78 -1.53 -3.99
CA TRP A 284 17.08 -0.28 -3.76
C TRP A 284 17.54 0.32 -2.44
N SER A 285 18.02 1.58 -2.47
CA SER A 285 18.55 2.28 -1.28
C SER A 285 19.62 1.47 -0.54
N GLY A 286 20.51 0.79 -1.27
CA GLY A 286 21.59 -0.05 -0.72
C GLY A 286 21.13 -1.41 -0.16
N LYS A 287 19.86 -1.79 -0.33
CA LYS A 287 19.30 -3.06 0.15
C LYS A 287 18.88 -3.96 -1.01
N ASP A 288 19.13 -5.26 -0.88
CA ASP A 288 18.59 -6.26 -1.82
C ASP A 288 17.06 -6.36 -1.70
N VAL A 289 16.40 -6.27 -2.85
CA VAL A 289 14.94 -6.34 -3.00
C VAL A 289 14.56 -7.35 -4.08
N ALA A 290 13.38 -7.94 -3.93
CA ALA A 290 12.73 -8.73 -4.97
C ALA A 290 11.77 -7.81 -5.75
N ILE A 291 11.82 -7.86 -7.08
CA ILE A 291 10.90 -7.13 -7.95
C ILE A 291 10.01 -8.14 -8.65
N LYS A 292 8.72 -8.13 -8.33
CA LYS A 292 7.71 -8.98 -8.97
C LYS A 292 7.02 -8.19 -10.07
N LYS A 293 7.26 -8.59 -11.31
CA LYS A 293 6.63 -8.04 -12.51
C LYS A 293 5.49 -8.95 -12.94
N LEU A 294 4.25 -8.47 -12.86
CA LEU A 294 3.09 -9.22 -13.35
C LEU A 294 2.97 -9.08 -14.86
N ARG A 295 2.68 -10.19 -15.56
CA ARG A 295 2.42 -10.19 -17.01
C ARG A 295 1.14 -9.39 -17.32
N ASP A 296 1.13 -8.71 -18.47
CA ASP A 296 -0.01 -7.94 -19.01
C ASP A 296 -0.55 -6.85 -18.07
N SER A 297 0.29 -6.38 -17.13
CA SER A 297 -0.08 -5.36 -16.15
C SER A 297 -0.20 -3.94 -16.74
N GLN A 298 -0.04 -3.78 -18.06
CA GLN A 298 -0.41 -2.57 -18.79
C GLN A 298 -1.91 -2.24 -18.59
N SER A 299 -2.74 -3.28 -18.52
CA SER A 299 -4.09 -3.20 -17.97
C SER A 299 -4.06 -3.65 -16.52
N ILE A 300 -4.55 -2.83 -15.59
CA ILE A 300 -4.58 -3.21 -14.17
C ILE A 300 -5.48 -4.44 -14.03
N SER A 301 -4.87 -5.60 -13.81
CA SER A 301 -5.62 -6.81 -13.57
C SER A 301 -6.24 -6.79 -12.17
N LYS A 302 -7.38 -7.46 -12.01
CA LYS A 302 -7.98 -7.70 -10.68
C LYS A 302 -6.97 -8.34 -9.71
N TYR A 303 -6.09 -9.20 -10.21
CA TYR A 303 -5.05 -9.86 -9.41
C TYR A 303 -4.02 -8.86 -8.86
N PHE A 304 -3.58 -7.90 -9.67
CA PHE A 304 -2.67 -6.84 -9.21
C PHE A 304 -3.31 -6.02 -8.07
N LEU A 305 -4.55 -5.58 -8.23
CA LEU A 305 -5.24 -4.81 -7.19
C LEU A 305 -5.50 -5.63 -5.93
N ASN A 306 -5.84 -6.92 -6.07
CA ASN A 306 -6.04 -7.81 -4.92
C ASN A 306 -4.73 -8.01 -4.14
N GLU A 307 -3.62 -8.20 -4.84
CA GLU A 307 -2.30 -8.34 -4.21
C GLU A 307 -1.90 -7.04 -3.50
N LEU A 308 -2.09 -5.89 -4.16
CA LEU A 308 -1.86 -4.56 -3.60
C LEU A 308 -2.73 -4.31 -2.35
N LYS A 309 -4.03 -4.65 -2.41
CA LYS A 309 -4.98 -4.62 -1.28
C LYS A 309 -4.49 -5.47 -0.11
N SER A 310 -4.04 -6.69 -0.41
CA SER A 310 -3.57 -7.63 0.62
C SER A 310 -2.31 -7.12 1.32
N PHE A 311 -1.34 -6.59 0.57
CA PHE A 311 -0.14 -5.99 1.17
C PHE A 311 -0.47 -4.80 2.08
N CYS A 312 -1.44 -3.96 1.71
CA CYS A 312 -1.91 -2.87 2.57
C CYS A 312 -2.50 -3.39 3.89
N GLN A 313 -3.30 -4.47 3.85
CA GLN A 313 -3.97 -5.01 5.02
C GLN A 313 -3.03 -5.82 5.94
N LEU A 314 -1.98 -6.43 5.36
CA LEU A 314 -1.04 -7.31 6.04
C LEU A 314 0.26 -6.62 6.46
N ASN A 315 0.37 -5.31 6.23
CA ASN A 315 1.52 -4.51 6.59
C ASN A 315 1.96 -4.74 8.05
N THR A 316 3.26 -4.66 8.31
CA THR A 316 3.91 -4.83 9.63
C THR A 316 3.95 -6.27 10.20
N ASN A 317 3.85 -7.32 9.36
CA ASN A 317 3.96 -8.70 9.82
C ASN A 317 5.33 -9.34 9.51
N ILE A 318 6.03 -9.81 10.56
CA ILE A 318 7.36 -10.41 10.40
C ILE A 318 7.36 -11.79 9.72
N PHE A 319 6.20 -12.44 9.57
CA PHE A 319 5.97 -13.78 8.99
C PHE A 319 5.24 -13.74 7.63
N VAL A 320 5.03 -12.55 7.05
CA VAL A 320 4.58 -12.35 5.66
C VAL A 320 5.63 -11.51 4.95
N ILE A 321 5.80 -11.72 3.64
CA ILE A 321 6.74 -10.92 2.85
C ILE A 321 6.28 -9.46 2.81
N ASP A 322 7.21 -8.57 3.13
CA ASP A 322 6.98 -7.13 3.14
C ASP A 322 6.99 -6.60 1.71
N CYS A 323 6.02 -5.77 1.38
CA CYS A 323 6.03 -4.98 0.16
C CYS A 323 6.32 -3.52 0.53
N TYR A 324 7.39 -2.97 -0.04
CA TYR A 324 7.80 -1.59 0.18
C TYR A 324 6.99 -0.61 -0.66
N GLY A 325 6.46 -1.08 -1.79
CA GLY A 325 5.76 -0.25 -2.74
C GLY A 325 5.67 -0.87 -4.13
N ILE A 326 5.27 -0.04 -5.08
CA ILE A 326 5.19 -0.37 -6.49
C ILE A 326 6.06 0.59 -7.30
N THR A 327 6.44 0.15 -8.49
CA THR A 327 7.11 0.96 -9.50
C THR A 327 6.52 0.64 -10.87
N GLN A 328 6.90 1.40 -11.89
CA GLN A 328 6.48 1.17 -13.27
C GLN A 328 7.72 1.09 -14.16
N ASP A 329 7.79 0.06 -14.98
CA ASP A 329 8.82 -0.07 -16.02
C ASP A 329 8.63 1.06 -17.05
N PRO A 330 9.62 1.94 -17.26
CA PRO A 330 9.45 3.09 -18.15
C PRO A 330 9.29 2.69 -19.62
N VAL A 331 9.76 1.50 -20.02
CA VAL A 331 9.71 0.98 -21.40
C VAL A 331 8.41 0.21 -21.63
N THR A 332 8.14 -0.80 -20.81
CA THR A 332 6.97 -1.68 -21.01
C THR A 332 5.67 -1.13 -20.41
N LYS A 333 5.76 -0.09 -19.56
CA LYS A 333 4.64 0.49 -18.79
C LYS A 333 3.97 -0.47 -17.81
N GLU A 334 4.58 -1.63 -17.59
CA GLU A 334 4.10 -2.65 -16.65
C GLU A 334 4.41 -2.25 -15.20
N TYR A 335 3.45 -2.50 -14.31
CA TYR A 335 3.60 -2.26 -12.88
C TYR A 335 4.32 -3.43 -12.20
N MET A 336 5.14 -3.10 -11.22
CA MET A 336 5.97 -4.07 -10.49
C MET A 336 5.91 -3.80 -8.99
N PHE A 337 5.87 -4.86 -8.19
CA PHE A 337 5.99 -4.77 -6.74
C PHE A 337 7.46 -4.81 -6.33
N ILE A 338 7.83 -4.01 -5.34
CA ILE A 338 9.14 -4.02 -4.70
C ILE A 338 8.98 -4.62 -3.31
N MET A 339 9.62 -5.77 -3.08
CA MET A 339 9.38 -6.64 -1.94
C MET A 339 10.68 -6.97 -1.21
N SER A 340 10.59 -7.43 0.05
CA SER A 340 11.75 -7.95 0.75
C SER A 340 12.32 -9.18 0.04
N TYR A 341 13.64 -9.16 -0.19
CA TYR A 341 14.33 -10.29 -0.79
C TYR A 341 14.63 -11.36 0.26
N ALA A 342 14.25 -12.60 -0.02
CA ALA A 342 14.51 -13.76 0.81
C ALA A 342 15.82 -14.43 0.35
N ASN A 343 16.92 -14.12 1.04
CA ASN A 343 18.27 -14.54 0.66
C ASN A 343 18.44 -16.05 0.53
N ASP A 344 17.72 -16.81 1.37
CA ASP A 344 17.87 -18.27 1.46
C ASP A 344 16.84 -19.03 0.60
N GLY A 345 16.04 -18.30 -0.20
CA GLY A 345 15.08 -18.85 -1.15
C GLY A 345 13.84 -19.46 -0.50
N ASP A 346 13.20 -20.39 -1.20
CA ASP A 346 11.98 -21.06 -0.77
C ASP A 346 12.22 -22.34 0.05
N LEU A 347 11.20 -22.76 0.79
CA LEU A 347 11.24 -23.92 1.69
C LEU A 347 11.61 -25.20 0.96
N HIS A 348 11.13 -25.39 -0.27
CA HIS A 348 11.43 -26.61 -1.01
C HIS A 348 12.93 -26.70 -1.34
N ASN A 349 13.49 -25.62 -1.89
CA ASN A 349 14.93 -25.56 -2.19
C ASN A 349 15.79 -25.63 -0.92
N TYR A 350 15.33 -25.06 0.18
CA TYR A 350 15.98 -25.21 1.48
C TYR A 350 16.00 -26.66 1.96
N LEU A 351 14.87 -27.37 1.89
CA LEU A 351 14.78 -28.77 2.29
C LEU A 351 15.67 -29.64 1.41
N LYS A 352 15.68 -29.42 0.10
CA LYS A 352 16.59 -30.13 -0.82
C LYS A 352 18.05 -30.04 -0.37
N LYS A 353 18.51 -28.89 0.14
CA LYS A 353 19.90 -28.70 0.58
C LYS A 353 20.15 -29.19 2.01
N ASN A 354 19.18 -29.04 2.91
CA ASN A 354 19.41 -29.12 4.35
C ASN A 354 18.68 -30.26 5.05
N PHE A 355 17.86 -31.05 4.33
CA PHE A 355 16.94 -32.01 4.94
C PHE A 355 17.60 -33.00 5.92
N ILE A 356 18.81 -33.46 5.61
CA ILE A 356 19.56 -34.39 6.46
C ILE A 356 19.84 -33.78 7.85
N ASN A 357 20.15 -32.48 7.88
CA ASN A 357 20.65 -31.77 9.05
C ASN A 357 19.53 -31.14 9.92
N ILE A 358 18.29 -31.08 9.43
CA ILE A 358 17.19 -30.48 10.20
C ILE A 358 16.55 -31.48 11.16
N THR A 359 16.60 -31.16 12.45
CA THR A 359 15.98 -31.95 13.53
C THR A 359 14.47 -31.74 13.61
N TRP A 360 13.75 -32.61 14.32
CA TRP A 360 12.33 -32.41 14.62
C TRP A 360 12.00 -31.06 15.26
N THR A 361 12.84 -30.59 16.19
CA THR A 361 12.67 -29.27 16.82
C THR A 361 12.74 -28.14 15.80
N LYS A 362 13.67 -28.23 14.82
CA LYS A 362 13.73 -27.25 13.74
C LYS A 362 12.50 -27.34 12.84
N LYS A 363 12.07 -28.55 12.44
CA LYS A 363 10.86 -28.76 11.63
C LYS A 363 9.62 -28.12 12.27
N ILE A 364 9.43 -28.28 13.58
CA ILE A 364 8.32 -27.64 14.32
C ILE A 364 8.44 -26.11 14.33
N SER A 365 9.66 -25.58 14.51
CA SER A 365 9.90 -24.14 14.41
C SER A 365 9.52 -23.57 13.04
N ILE A 366 9.81 -24.30 11.95
CA ILE A 366 9.38 -23.91 10.59
C ILE A 366 7.84 -23.86 10.52
N VAL A 367 7.16 -24.89 11.02
CA VAL A 367 5.69 -24.95 11.05
C VAL A 367 5.09 -23.79 11.84
N LEU A 368 5.69 -23.43 12.99
CA LEU A 368 5.23 -22.33 13.82
C LEU A 368 5.30 -20.97 13.10
N ASP A 369 6.41 -20.69 12.42
CA ASP A 369 6.58 -19.46 11.64
C ASP A 369 5.51 -19.37 10.53
N ILE A 370 5.27 -20.47 9.81
CA ILE A 370 4.23 -20.54 8.76
C ILE A 370 2.83 -20.33 9.37
N ILE A 371 2.51 -20.97 10.50
CA ILE A 371 1.22 -20.79 11.18
C ILE A 371 1.05 -19.34 11.64
N ALA A 372 2.11 -18.69 12.14
CA ALA A 372 2.04 -17.30 12.58
C ALA A 372 1.73 -16.35 11.40
N GLY A 373 2.34 -16.59 10.24
CA GLY A 373 2.01 -15.89 9.00
C GLY A 373 0.55 -16.15 8.58
N LEU A 374 0.15 -17.42 8.52
CA LEU A 374 -1.20 -17.82 8.08
C LEU A 374 -2.29 -17.27 9.02
N LYS A 375 -2.01 -17.27 10.32
CA LYS A 375 -2.89 -16.67 11.33
C LYS A 375 -3.14 -15.21 11.04
N LYS A 376 -2.08 -14.43 10.74
CA LYS A 376 -2.25 -13.01 10.41
C LYS A 376 -3.13 -12.80 9.18
N ILE A 377 -2.94 -13.64 8.16
CA ILE A 377 -3.73 -13.60 6.93
C ILE A 377 -5.20 -13.85 7.24
N HIS A 378 -5.50 -14.91 8.00
CA HIS A 378 -6.87 -15.26 8.38
C HIS A 378 -7.52 -14.26 9.34
N ASP A 379 -6.77 -13.68 10.29
CA ASP A 379 -7.25 -12.63 11.21
C ASP A 379 -7.67 -11.35 10.45
N LYS A 380 -7.16 -11.14 9.22
CA LYS A 380 -7.56 -10.06 8.32
C LYS A 380 -8.70 -10.45 7.37
N ASN A 381 -9.32 -11.62 7.58
CA ASN A 381 -10.34 -12.20 6.69
C ASN A 381 -9.85 -12.34 5.24
N ILE A 382 -8.57 -12.67 5.04
CA ILE A 382 -8.00 -12.97 3.74
C ILE A 382 -7.82 -14.48 3.64
N ILE A 383 -8.14 -15.06 2.48
CA ILE A 383 -7.79 -16.44 2.12
C ILE A 383 -6.61 -16.36 1.14
N HIS A 384 -5.54 -17.12 1.38
CA HIS A 384 -4.35 -17.08 0.53
C HIS A 384 -4.53 -17.85 -0.78
N ARG A 385 -5.17 -19.03 -0.74
CA ARG A 385 -5.53 -19.89 -1.87
C ARG A 385 -4.38 -20.60 -2.61
N ASP A 386 -3.13 -20.28 -2.29
CA ASP A 386 -1.96 -20.82 -2.98
C ASP A 386 -0.78 -21.09 -2.03
N ILE A 387 -1.10 -21.63 -0.86
CA ILE A 387 -0.11 -22.04 0.13
C ILE A 387 0.59 -23.30 -0.37
N HIS A 388 1.89 -23.21 -0.62
CA HIS A 388 2.74 -24.36 -0.93
C HIS A 388 4.20 -24.03 -0.59
N SER A 389 5.08 -25.02 -0.52
CA SER A 389 6.49 -24.81 -0.11
C SER A 389 7.26 -23.81 -0.98
N GLY A 390 6.92 -23.69 -2.26
CA GLY A 390 7.48 -22.65 -3.15
C GLY A 390 7.13 -21.20 -2.78
N ASN A 391 6.06 -20.98 -2.00
CA ASN A 391 5.62 -19.65 -1.54
C ASN A 391 5.98 -19.41 -0.07
N ILE A 392 6.73 -20.32 0.56
CA ILE A 392 7.28 -20.15 1.91
C ILE A 392 8.74 -19.78 1.78
N LEU A 393 9.09 -18.53 2.08
CA LEU A 393 10.40 -17.95 1.82
C LEU A 393 11.21 -17.74 3.11
N LEU A 394 12.51 -18.01 3.07
CA LEU A 394 13.40 -17.84 4.21
C LEU A 394 14.14 -16.50 4.16
N SER A 395 13.89 -15.69 5.19
CA SER A 395 14.68 -14.49 5.51
C SER A 395 15.22 -14.69 6.94
N THR A 396 15.01 -13.75 7.86
CA THR A 396 15.27 -13.98 9.30
C THR A 396 14.37 -15.07 9.89
N PHE A 397 13.11 -15.12 9.43
CA PHE A 397 12.11 -16.13 9.75
C PHE A 397 11.52 -16.70 8.47
N TRP A 398 10.78 -17.80 8.57
CA TRP A 398 9.96 -18.26 7.45
C TRP A 398 8.76 -17.33 7.25
N LYS A 399 8.62 -16.84 6.03
CA LYS A 399 7.58 -15.89 5.64
C LYS A 399 6.71 -16.48 4.55
N ILE A 400 5.40 -16.23 4.63
CA ILE A 400 4.48 -16.52 3.53
C ILE A 400 4.62 -15.39 2.49
N GLY A 401 4.84 -15.76 1.23
CA GLY A 401 4.89 -14.87 0.07
C GLY A 401 3.80 -15.18 -0.96
N ASP A 402 3.78 -14.37 -2.02
CA ASP A 402 2.84 -14.43 -3.15
C ASP A 402 1.35 -14.35 -2.76
N LEU A 403 0.84 -13.12 -2.70
CA LEU A 403 -0.57 -12.83 -2.43
C LEU A 403 -1.36 -12.59 -3.73
N GLY A 404 -0.83 -12.99 -4.89
CA GLY A 404 -1.45 -12.72 -6.20
C GLY A 404 -2.84 -13.33 -6.37
N LEU A 405 -3.08 -14.48 -5.73
CA LEU A 405 -4.34 -15.22 -5.80
C LEU A 405 -5.26 -14.99 -4.60
N SER A 406 -4.83 -14.20 -3.61
CA SER A 406 -5.57 -14.01 -2.37
C SER A 406 -6.89 -13.26 -2.60
N GLN A 407 -7.87 -13.56 -1.74
CA GLN A 407 -9.19 -12.92 -1.80
C GLN A 407 -9.78 -12.74 -0.39
N PRO A 408 -10.68 -11.75 -0.20
CA PRO A 408 -11.48 -11.64 1.02
C PRO A 408 -12.31 -12.90 1.26
N ALA A 409 -12.41 -13.34 2.51
CA ALA A 409 -13.14 -14.55 2.90
C ALA A 409 -14.66 -14.47 2.67
N ASN A 410 -15.21 -13.27 2.55
CA ASN A 410 -16.61 -13.00 2.28
C ASN A 410 -16.91 -12.82 0.77
N ASN A 411 -15.92 -12.98 -0.11
CA ASN A 411 -16.14 -12.87 -1.55
C ASN A 411 -16.95 -14.08 -2.05
N SER A 412 -18.20 -13.85 -2.42
CA SER A 412 -19.12 -14.87 -2.94
C SER A 412 -18.98 -15.14 -4.44
N SER A 413 -17.97 -14.56 -5.11
CA SER A 413 -17.81 -14.73 -6.56
C SER A 413 -17.53 -16.19 -6.93
N THR A 414 -18.52 -16.83 -7.59
CA THR A 414 -18.48 -18.23 -8.04
C THR A 414 -17.70 -18.45 -9.35
N ASN A 415 -17.33 -17.38 -10.06
CA ASN A 415 -16.61 -17.42 -11.36
C ASN A 415 -15.08 -17.58 -11.23
N ASN A 416 -14.60 -18.32 -10.24
CA ASN A 416 -13.15 -18.45 -10.05
C ASN A 416 -12.65 -19.74 -10.70
N GLU A 417 -11.97 -19.58 -11.84
CA GLU A 417 -10.95 -20.52 -12.32
C GLU A 417 -10.16 -21.11 -11.13
N ILE A 418 -10.04 -22.44 -11.08
CA ILE A 418 -9.27 -23.10 -10.03
C ILE A 418 -7.80 -22.96 -10.39
N TYR A 419 -7.11 -22.12 -9.62
CA TYR A 419 -5.66 -21.95 -9.69
C TYR A 419 -4.99 -22.63 -8.50
N GLY A 420 -3.82 -23.22 -8.73
CA GLY A 420 -2.92 -23.68 -7.68
C GLY A 420 -2.08 -24.89 -8.09
N VAL A 421 -1.46 -25.52 -7.10
CA VAL A 421 -0.64 -26.73 -7.26
C VAL A 421 -1.43 -27.94 -6.75
N ILE A 422 -1.81 -28.88 -7.65
CA ILE A 422 -2.77 -29.98 -7.39
C ILE A 422 -2.60 -30.65 -6.01
N PRO A 423 -1.39 -31.11 -5.61
CA PRO A 423 -1.20 -31.73 -4.30
C PRO A 423 -1.59 -30.90 -3.07
N TYR A 424 -1.51 -29.57 -3.17
CA TYR A 424 -1.80 -28.64 -2.07
C TYR A 424 -3.24 -28.11 -2.11
N ILE A 425 -4.01 -28.39 -3.16
CA ILE A 425 -5.42 -27.96 -3.29
C ILE A 425 -6.32 -28.92 -2.51
N ALA A 426 -7.20 -28.35 -1.70
CA ALA A 426 -8.11 -29.11 -0.86
C ALA A 426 -9.20 -29.84 -1.71
N PRO A 427 -9.61 -31.06 -1.33
CA PRO A 427 -10.50 -31.90 -2.14
C PRO A 427 -11.86 -31.28 -2.41
N GLU A 428 -12.39 -30.46 -1.51
CA GLU A 428 -13.67 -29.77 -1.68
C GLU A 428 -13.63 -28.73 -2.82
N ILE A 429 -12.47 -28.13 -3.08
CA ILE A 429 -12.30 -27.15 -4.17
C ILE A 429 -12.46 -27.83 -5.52
N PHE A 430 -11.93 -29.05 -5.67
CA PHE A 430 -12.16 -29.85 -6.88
C PHE A 430 -13.61 -30.30 -7.04
N LYS A 431 -14.41 -30.31 -5.97
CA LYS A 431 -15.85 -30.62 -6.00
C LYS A 431 -16.72 -29.41 -6.32
N GLY A 432 -16.12 -28.23 -6.53
CA GLY A 432 -16.83 -26.99 -6.85
C GLY A 432 -17.17 -26.12 -5.64
N ASP A 433 -16.72 -26.46 -4.43
CA ASP A 433 -16.85 -25.58 -3.28
C ASP A 433 -15.93 -24.36 -3.41
N ILE A 434 -16.31 -23.27 -2.75
CA ILE A 434 -15.51 -22.05 -2.71
C ILE A 434 -14.29 -22.21 -1.79
N PHE A 435 -13.21 -21.50 -2.12
CA PHE A 435 -12.05 -21.39 -1.24
C PHE A 435 -12.45 -20.81 0.12
N SER A 436 -11.77 -21.27 1.17
CA SER A 436 -12.01 -20.82 2.55
C SER A 436 -10.73 -20.86 3.37
N ASN A 437 -10.75 -20.32 4.59
CA ASN A 437 -9.63 -20.49 5.52
C ASN A 437 -9.30 -21.98 5.76
N LYS A 438 -10.28 -22.89 5.59
CA LYS A 438 -10.08 -24.34 5.73
C LYS A 438 -9.34 -24.95 4.54
N SER A 439 -9.40 -24.36 3.34
CA SER A 439 -8.59 -24.83 2.21
C SER A 439 -7.12 -24.47 2.40
N ASP A 440 -6.79 -23.30 2.96
CA ASP A 440 -5.40 -22.96 3.30
C ASP A 440 -4.83 -23.89 4.39
N VAL A 441 -5.66 -24.29 5.37
CA VAL A 441 -5.29 -25.26 6.42
C VAL A 441 -4.94 -26.63 5.83
N TYR A 442 -5.66 -27.07 4.78
CA TYR A 442 -5.32 -28.31 4.08
C TYR A 442 -3.92 -28.21 3.45
N SER A 443 -3.65 -27.10 2.77
CA SER A 443 -2.35 -26.84 2.15
C SER A 443 -1.21 -26.82 3.18
N LEU A 444 -1.45 -26.25 4.36
CA LEU A 444 -0.52 -26.33 5.50
C LEU A 444 -0.25 -27.79 5.91
N GLY A 445 -1.27 -28.65 5.95
CA GLY A 445 -1.10 -30.08 6.21
C GLY A 445 -0.16 -30.77 5.21
N MET A 446 -0.24 -30.38 3.94
CA MET A 446 0.66 -30.89 2.89
C MET A 446 2.10 -30.40 3.06
N ILE A 447 2.31 -29.14 3.49
CA ILE A 447 3.65 -28.64 3.85
C ILE A 447 4.21 -29.35 5.08
N MET A 448 3.38 -29.59 6.10
CA MET A 448 3.78 -30.36 7.28
C MET A 448 4.28 -31.75 6.89
N TRP A 449 3.64 -32.40 5.91
CA TRP A 449 4.10 -33.67 5.37
C TRP A 449 5.41 -33.56 4.60
N GLU A 450 5.57 -32.54 3.76
CA GLU A 450 6.83 -32.29 3.03
C GLU A 450 8.02 -32.11 4.00
N LEU A 451 7.81 -31.53 5.19
CA LEU A 451 8.85 -31.46 6.23
C LEU A 451 9.24 -32.83 6.81
N THR A 452 8.36 -33.83 6.74
CA THR A 452 8.67 -35.20 7.21
C THR A 452 9.61 -35.91 6.24
N THR A 453 9.44 -35.70 4.94
CA THR A 453 10.12 -36.48 3.89
C THR A 453 11.19 -35.71 3.13
N GLY A 454 11.12 -34.37 3.12
CA GLY A 454 11.94 -33.48 2.29
C GLY A 454 11.53 -33.50 0.82
N ILE A 455 10.38 -34.10 0.49
CA ILE A 455 9.89 -34.33 -0.87
C ILE A 455 8.53 -33.68 -1.01
N LYS A 456 8.24 -33.14 -2.20
CA LYS A 456 6.90 -32.58 -2.45
C LYS A 456 5.83 -33.66 -2.47
N PRO A 457 4.61 -33.39 -1.97
CA PRO A 457 3.54 -34.38 -1.96
C PRO A 457 3.21 -34.86 -3.37
N PHE A 458 3.08 -36.18 -3.54
CA PHE A 458 2.77 -36.85 -4.81
C PHE A 458 3.79 -36.60 -5.94
N ALA A 459 5.06 -36.32 -5.62
CA ALA A 459 6.09 -36.09 -6.63
C ALA A 459 6.33 -37.26 -7.60
N ASN A 460 6.01 -38.49 -7.22
CA ASN A 460 6.24 -39.69 -8.02
C ASN A 460 5.10 -40.05 -8.99
N VAL A 461 4.05 -39.22 -9.09
CA VAL A 461 2.91 -39.47 -10.00
C VAL A 461 2.66 -38.28 -10.93
N GLU A 462 1.97 -38.54 -12.04
CA GLU A 462 1.50 -37.48 -12.95
C GLU A 462 0.49 -36.57 -12.25
N HIS A 463 0.59 -35.26 -12.46
CA HIS A 463 -0.35 -34.27 -11.93
C HIS A 463 -1.48 -34.04 -12.94
N ASP A 464 -2.30 -35.07 -13.14
CA ASP A 464 -3.45 -35.10 -14.04
C ASP A 464 -4.78 -35.18 -13.28
N VAL A 465 -5.87 -35.39 -14.01
CA VAL A 465 -7.20 -35.56 -13.44
C VAL A 465 -7.34 -36.84 -12.60
N ASN A 466 -6.56 -37.89 -12.88
CA ASN A 466 -6.61 -39.13 -12.09
C ASN A 466 -6.11 -38.87 -10.66
N LEU A 467 -5.03 -38.10 -10.51
CA LEU A 467 -4.57 -37.69 -9.19
C LEU A 467 -5.62 -36.85 -8.46
N VAL A 468 -6.33 -35.96 -9.17
CA VAL A 468 -7.42 -35.16 -8.59
C VAL A 468 -8.52 -36.07 -8.04
N TYR A 469 -9.02 -37.04 -8.81
CA TYR A 469 -10.02 -38.01 -8.33
C TYR A 469 -9.52 -38.82 -7.14
N GLN A 470 -8.27 -39.28 -7.17
CA GLN A 470 -7.69 -40.01 -6.04
C GLN A 470 -7.63 -39.14 -4.77
N ILE A 471 -7.28 -37.85 -4.86
CA ILE A 471 -7.28 -36.93 -3.72
C ILE A 471 -8.69 -36.74 -3.17
N ILE A 472 -9.68 -36.58 -4.06
CA ILE A 472 -11.12 -36.50 -3.73
C ILE A 472 -11.58 -37.75 -2.96
N ASP A 473 -11.12 -38.93 -3.39
CA ASP A 473 -11.43 -40.23 -2.79
C ASP A 473 -10.64 -40.51 -1.49
N GLY A 474 -9.81 -39.54 -1.05
CA GLY A 474 -9.12 -39.60 0.22
C GLY A 474 -7.68 -40.10 0.14
N LYS A 475 -7.09 -40.24 -1.05
CA LYS A 475 -5.66 -40.50 -1.20
C LYS A 475 -4.86 -39.42 -0.49
N ARG A 476 -3.91 -39.84 0.34
CA ARG A 476 -2.94 -38.99 1.03
C ARG A 476 -1.54 -39.57 0.87
N PRO A 477 -0.48 -38.74 0.96
CA PRO A 477 0.87 -39.25 0.99
C PRO A 477 1.12 -40.17 2.19
N GLU A 478 2.01 -41.16 2.03
CA GLU A 478 2.36 -42.08 3.10
C GLU A 478 3.15 -41.38 4.21
N ILE A 479 2.80 -41.64 5.47
CA ILE A 479 3.50 -41.05 6.62
C ILE A 479 4.67 -41.95 6.99
N THR A 480 5.87 -41.35 7.06
CA THR A 480 7.09 -42.07 7.38
C THR A 480 7.13 -42.46 8.86
N SER A 481 7.71 -43.62 9.16
CA SER A 481 7.70 -44.20 10.52
C SER A 481 8.50 -43.40 11.55
N ASP A 482 9.32 -42.42 11.14
CA ASP A 482 10.02 -41.51 12.05
C ASP A 482 9.14 -40.34 12.52
N THR A 483 7.92 -40.19 12.00
CA THR A 483 7.04 -39.07 12.36
C THR A 483 6.46 -39.26 13.76
N PRO A 484 6.70 -38.33 14.72
CA PRO A 484 6.06 -38.36 16.03
C PRO A 484 4.54 -38.42 15.91
N GLU A 485 3.89 -39.30 16.68
CA GLU A 485 2.45 -39.53 16.58
C GLU A 485 1.64 -38.23 16.80
N CYS A 486 2.06 -37.40 17.76
CA CYS A 486 1.42 -36.13 18.04
C CYS A 486 1.52 -35.13 16.86
N PHE A 487 2.63 -35.14 16.10
CA PHE A 487 2.79 -34.35 14.89
C PHE A 487 1.93 -34.92 13.76
N ALA A 488 1.96 -36.24 13.57
CA ALA A 488 1.14 -36.93 12.57
C ALA A 488 -0.36 -36.67 12.78
N ASN A 489 -0.82 -36.67 14.04
CA ASN A 489 -2.21 -36.41 14.39
C ASN A 489 -2.64 -34.97 14.07
N LEU A 490 -1.78 -33.97 14.33
CA LEU A 490 -2.05 -32.59 13.94
C LEU A 490 -2.10 -32.43 12.42
N MET A 491 -1.09 -32.96 11.72
CA MET A 491 -1.02 -32.97 10.26
C MET A 491 -2.26 -33.62 9.64
N LYS A 492 -2.70 -34.76 10.19
CA LYS A 492 -3.90 -35.47 9.73
C LYS A 492 -5.18 -34.66 9.88
N LYS A 493 -5.32 -33.93 10.98
CA LYS A 493 -6.44 -33.02 11.19
C LYS A 493 -6.44 -31.88 10.18
N CYS A 494 -5.27 -31.35 9.82
CA CYS A 494 -5.15 -30.27 8.84
C CYS A 494 -5.60 -30.69 7.43
N TRP A 495 -5.27 -31.91 6.98
CA TRP A 495 -5.59 -32.38 5.63
C TRP A 495 -6.85 -33.29 5.53
N ASP A 496 -7.72 -33.26 6.54
CA ASP A 496 -8.97 -34.06 6.54
C ASP A 496 -9.80 -33.73 5.28
N SER A 497 -10.40 -34.74 4.66
CA SER A 497 -11.23 -34.54 3.46
C SER A 497 -12.45 -33.67 3.72
N ASN A 498 -12.97 -33.65 4.96
CA ASN A 498 -14.07 -32.80 5.36
C ASN A 498 -13.54 -31.47 5.95
N PRO A 499 -13.78 -30.31 5.30
CA PRO A 499 -13.28 -29.03 5.77
C PRO A 499 -13.80 -28.63 7.17
N SER A 500 -14.97 -29.11 7.59
CA SER A 500 -15.51 -28.81 8.93
C SER A 500 -14.76 -29.52 10.06
N ARG A 501 -14.07 -30.63 9.76
CA ARG A 501 -13.22 -31.37 10.72
C ARG A 501 -11.83 -30.78 10.85
N ARG A 502 -11.42 -29.92 9.91
CA ARG A 502 -10.13 -29.24 9.99
C ARG A 502 -10.16 -28.19 11.10
N PRO A 503 -9.09 -28.07 11.90
CA PRO A 503 -9.01 -27.06 12.94
C PRO A 503 -8.96 -25.65 12.37
N THR A 504 -9.24 -24.65 13.20
CA THR A 504 -8.92 -23.24 12.93
C THR A 504 -7.42 -23.01 13.09
N VAL A 505 -6.89 -21.97 12.45
CA VAL A 505 -5.46 -21.64 12.54
C VAL A 505 -5.01 -21.37 13.98
N ASP A 506 -5.91 -20.85 14.83
CA ASP A 506 -5.68 -20.66 16.27
C ASP A 506 -5.52 -21.97 17.03
N GLU A 507 -6.36 -22.97 16.75
CA GLU A 507 -6.25 -24.30 17.35
C GLU A 507 -4.97 -25.00 16.90
N ILE A 508 -4.57 -24.82 15.63
CA ILE A 508 -3.30 -25.32 15.10
C ILE A 508 -2.14 -24.62 15.83
N PHE A 509 -2.17 -23.30 15.98
CA PHE A 509 -1.13 -22.54 16.67
C PHE A 509 -0.94 -23.00 18.11
N ARG A 510 -2.02 -23.21 18.87
CA ARG A 510 -1.94 -23.77 20.24
C ARG A 510 -1.35 -25.18 20.24
N SER A 511 -1.80 -26.02 19.31
CA SER A 511 -1.32 -27.41 19.19
C SER A 511 0.17 -27.45 18.82
N ALA A 512 0.61 -26.66 17.86
CA ALA A 512 2.00 -26.56 17.41
C ALA A 512 2.92 -26.00 18.50
N ASN A 513 2.47 -25.02 19.28
CA ASN A 513 3.22 -24.54 20.45
C ASN A 513 3.40 -25.63 21.50
N LYS A 514 2.34 -26.41 21.76
CA LYS A 514 2.45 -27.57 22.65
C LYS A 514 3.49 -28.57 22.13
N LEU A 515 3.48 -28.89 20.82
CA LEU A 515 4.50 -29.76 20.20
C LEU A 515 5.91 -29.19 20.37
N ASN A 516 6.10 -27.88 20.17
CA ASN A 516 7.38 -27.22 20.34
C ASN A 516 7.89 -27.30 21.79
N SER A 517 7.01 -27.08 22.77
CA SER A 517 7.36 -27.23 24.19
C SER A 517 7.72 -28.68 24.54
N MET A 518 7.03 -29.67 23.98
CA MET A 518 7.39 -31.09 24.12
C MET A 518 8.77 -31.38 23.52
N ALA A 519 9.01 -30.98 22.27
CA ALA A 519 10.28 -31.21 21.56
C ALA A 519 11.49 -30.49 22.17
N ARG A 520 11.26 -29.48 23.01
CA ARG A 520 12.31 -28.74 23.74
C ARG A 520 12.47 -29.18 25.20
N GLY A 521 11.73 -30.20 25.64
CA GLY A 521 11.79 -30.69 27.01
C GLY A 521 11.24 -29.73 28.07
N LEU A 522 10.34 -28.83 27.68
CA LEU A 522 9.79 -27.79 28.56
C LEU A 522 8.50 -28.19 29.30
N ILE A 523 7.95 -29.38 29.00
CA ILE A 523 6.71 -29.88 29.63
C ILE A 523 7.02 -30.99 30.63
N ASP A 524 7.43 -32.16 30.13
CA ASP A 524 7.80 -33.33 30.93
C ASP A 524 8.73 -34.23 30.11
N VAL A 525 9.53 -35.03 30.81
CA VAL A 525 10.55 -35.94 30.27
C VAL A 525 9.93 -36.98 29.33
N THR A 526 8.72 -37.47 29.63
CA THR A 526 8.04 -38.47 28.79
C THR A 526 7.70 -37.94 27.40
N ALA A 527 7.22 -36.70 27.32
CA ALA A 527 6.86 -36.06 26.05
C ALA A 527 8.09 -35.70 25.21
N PHE A 528 9.20 -35.32 25.86
CA PHE A 528 10.48 -35.10 25.18
C PHE A 528 11.04 -36.39 24.59
N ALA A 529 10.94 -37.51 25.33
CA ALA A 529 11.41 -38.82 24.87
C ALA A 529 10.77 -39.27 23.55
N ILE A 530 9.51 -38.89 23.27
CA ILE A 530 8.84 -39.17 21.98
C ILE A 530 9.61 -38.54 20.82
N PHE A 531 10.06 -37.30 20.97
CA PHE A 531 10.80 -36.58 19.93
C PHE A 531 12.23 -37.09 19.80
N GLU A 532 12.89 -37.47 20.89
CA GLU A 532 14.21 -38.10 20.85
C GLU A 532 14.17 -39.46 20.11
N GLN A 533 13.16 -40.28 20.38
CA GLN A 533 12.97 -41.56 19.68
C GLN A 533 12.69 -41.35 18.18
N ALA A 534 11.84 -40.39 17.85
CA ALA A 534 11.55 -40.01 16.47
C ALA A 534 12.80 -39.48 15.74
N GLU A 535 13.64 -38.68 16.41
CA GLU A 535 14.88 -38.15 15.85
C GLU A 535 15.91 -39.26 15.61
N LYS A 536 16.06 -40.19 16.56
CA LYS A 536 16.88 -41.40 16.36
C LYS A 536 16.38 -42.20 15.17
N LYS A 537 15.06 -42.41 15.06
CA LYS A 537 14.47 -43.15 13.94
C LYS A 537 14.70 -42.46 12.59
N ARG A 538 14.58 -41.13 12.55
CA ARG A 538 14.87 -40.29 11.37
C ARG A 538 16.30 -40.51 10.89
N LEU A 539 17.28 -40.48 11.81
CA LEU A 539 18.69 -40.70 11.49
C LEU A 539 18.95 -42.12 10.98
N GLU A 540 18.33 -43.15 11.58
CA GLU A 540 18.41 -44.54 11.08
C GLU A 540 17.86 -44.66 9.64
N LEU A 541 16.73 -44.01 9.34
CA LEU A 541 16.15 -44.03 7.99
C LEU A 541 17.01 -43.28 6.96
N ILE A 542 17.65 -42.18 7.35
CA ILE A 542 18.59 -41.47 6.49
C ILE A 542 19.83 -42.31 6.22
N GLN A 543 20.42 -42.92 7.25
CA GLN A 543 21.60 -43.79 7.11
C GLN A 543 21.30 -45.01 6.23
N SER A 544 20.09 -45.58 6.35
CA SER A 544 19.62 -46.68 5.50
C SER A 544 19.11 -46.24 4.13
N LYS A 545 19.24 -44.96 3.76
CA LYS A 545 18.83 -44.39 2.47
C LYS A 545 17.35 -44.62 2.15
N LYS A 546 16.48 -44.58 3.16
CA LYS A 546 15.02 -44.73 3.03
C LYS A 546 14.27 -43.41 3.17
N LEU A 547 14.95 -42.33 3.56
CA LEU A 547 14.35 -41.03 3.84
C LEU A 547 15.21 -39.91 3.28
N GLY A 548 14.56 -38.95 2.61
CA GLY A 548 15.20 -37.78 2.00
C GLY A 548 15.16 -37.82 0.48
N HIS A 549 15.21 -36.63 -0.11
CA HIS A 549 15.03 -36.41 -1.55
C HIS A 549 16.08 -37.11 -2.43
N GLU A 550 17.27 -37.41 -1.91
CA GLU A 550 18.34 -38.09 -2.65
C GLU A 550 18.06 -39.58 -2.89
N PHE A 551 17.15 -40.16 -2.10
CA PHE A 551 16.88 -41.60 -2.07
C PHE A 551 15.44 -41.95 -2.46
N SER A 552 14.59 -40.96 -2.68
CA SER A 552 13.24 -41.18 -3.20
C SER A 552 13.22 -41.48 -4.69
N GLU A 553 12.17 -42.15 -5.15
CA GLU A 553 11.87 -42.28 -6.58
C GLU A 553 11.97 -40.92 -7.28
N LYS A 554 12.56 -40.90 -8.47
CA LYS A 554 12.65 -39.66 -9.27
C LYS A 554 11.25 -39.10 -9.46
N SER A 555 11.13 -37.78 -9.32
CA SER A 555 9.87 -37.09 -9.60
C SER A 555 9.37 -37.47 -10.99
N HIS A 556 8.08 -37.74 -11.10
CA HIS A 556 7.45 -38.01 -12.38
C HIS A 556 7.65 -36.79 -13.30
N PRO A 557 8.05 -36.97 -14.58
CA PRO A 557 8.38 -35.84 -15.46
C PRO A 557 7.22 -34.89 -15.72
N LYS A 558 5.99 -35.37 -15.49
CA LYS A 558 4.75 -34.57 -15.60
C LYS A 558 4.15 -34.17 -14.25
N ALA A 559 4.90 -34.31 -13.15
CA ALA A 559 4.54 -33.70 -11.88
C ALA A 559 4.84 -32.19 -11.94
N ILE A 560 3.82 -31.36 -11.73
CA ILE A 560 3.89 -29.90 -11.90
C ILE A 560 3.64 -29.22 -10.55
N PHE A 561 4.65 -28.49 -10.09
CA PHE A 561 4.67 -27.81 -8.80
C PHE A 561 4.69 -26.28 -8.90
N THR A 562 4.23 -25.77 -10.04
CA THR A 562 3.97 -24.36 -10.29
C THR A 562 2.47 -24.15 -10.41
N SER A 563 1.97 -23.07 -9.83
CA SER A 563 0.55 -22.73 -9.84
C SER A 563 0.08 -22.47 -11.28
N ARG A 564 -1.05 -23.06 -11.66
CA ARG A 564 -1.63 -22.97 -13.01
C ARG A 564 -3.16 -23.07 -12.96
N ALA A 565 -3.80 -22.61 -14.03
CA ALA A 565 -5.23 -22.83 -14.28
C ALA A 565 -5.49 -24.34 -14.44
N LEU A 566 -6.56 -24.85 -13.83
CA LEU A 566 -6.92 -26.26 -13.84
C LEU A 566 -8.25 -26.54 -14.56
N SER A 567 -8.97 -25.51 -15.03
CA SER A 567 -10.25 -25.68 -15.73
C SER A 567 -10.13 -26.59 -16.95
N SER A 568 -9.07 -26.45 -17.76
CA SER A 568 -8.84 -27.30 -18.93
C SER A 568 -8.63 -28.78 -18.57
N LEU A 569 -8.06 -29.07 -17.40
CA LEU A 569 -7.87 -30.44 -16.91
C LEU A 569 -9.19 -31.05 -16.42
N ILE A 570 -10.06 -30.23 -15.83
CA ILE A 570 -11.35 -30.66 -15.26
C ILE A 570 -12.44 -30.73 -16.34
N TYR A 571 -12.38 -29.86 -17.36
CA TYR A 571 -13.34 -29.84 -18.47
C TYR A 571 -13.11 -31.00 -19.44
N ASN A 572 -11.85 -31.35 -19.72
CA ASN A 572 -11.53 -32.46 -20.63
C ASN A 572 -11.86 -33.85 -20.05
N SER A 573 -12.12 -33.98 -18.75
CA SER A 573 -12.63 -35.22 -18.15
C SER A 573 -14.15 -35.31 -18.16
N SER A 574 -14.87 -34.22 -18.42
CA SER A 574 -16.34 -34.17 -18.52
C SER A 574 -16.90 -34.97 -19.70
N THR A 575 -16.05 -35.32 -20.67
CA THR A 575 -16.38 -36.15 -21.84
C THR A 575 -16.34 -37.67 -21.56
N ILE A 576 -15.99 -38.11 -20.34
CA ILE A 576 -16.00 -39.53 -19.96
C ILE A 576 -17.19 -39.79 -19.01
N ASN A 577 -18.25 -40.37 -19.55
CA ASN A 577 -19.52 -40.79 -18.92
C ASN A 577 -19.53 -40.89 -17.38
N THR A 578 -19.98 -39.84 -16.70
CA THR A 578 -20.72 -39.86 -15.42
C THR A 578 -21.60 -38.61 -15.31
N PRO A 579 -22.76 -38.66 -14.63
CA PRO A 579 -23.80 -37.63 -14.77
C PRO A 579 -23.39 -36.28 -14.17
N ILE A 580 -23.07 -35.35 -15.08
CA ILE A 580 -23.25 -33.89 -15.07
C ILE A 580 -23.49 -33.25 -13.68
N ILE A 581 -22.44 -32.64 -13.10
CA ILE A 581 -22.60 -31.41 -12.31
C ILE A 581 -22.64 -30.28 -13.34
N SER A 582 -23.84 -29.87 -13.72
CA SER A 582 -24.06 -28.68 -14.55
C SER A 582 -23.59 -27.47 -13.74
N LEU A 583 -22.45 -26.89 -14.12
CA LEU A 583 -22.06 -25.53 -13.75
C LEU A 583 -23.06 -24.55 -14.37
N ASN A 584 -24.24 -24.43 -13.74
CA ASN A 584 -25.24 -23.43 -14.05
C ASN A 584 -24.73 -22.07 -13.54
N ILE A 585 -23.89 -21.41 -14.34
CA ILE A 585 -23.53 -20.02 -14.13
C ILE A 585 -24.54 -19.17 -14.90
N LYS A 586 -25.73 -18.98 -14.33
CA LYS A 586 -26.63 -17.88 -14.71
C LYS A 586 -27.25 -17.23 -13.48
N GLN A 587 -27.20 -15.90 -13.55
CA GLN A 587 -27.98 -14.89 -12.84
C GLN A 587 -27.47 -14.34 -11.50
N GLU A 588 -26.84 -13.17 -11.62
CA GLU A 588 -27.38 -11.84 -11.23
C GLU A 588 -27.79 -11.55 -9.77
N TYR A 589 -27.08 -10.53 -9.24
CA TYR A 589 -27.52 -9.38 -8.42
C TYR A 589 -27.19 -9.25 -6.92
N ILE A 590 -26.85 -7.99 -6.61
CA ILE A 590 -26.92 -7.18 -5.36
C ILE A 590 -25.87 -7.47 -4.28
N THR A 591 -24.83 -6.62 -4.25
CA THR A 591 -23.87 -6.49 -3.14
C THR A 591 -24.39 -5.51 -2.09
N LYS A 592 -24.18 -5.84 -0.81
CA LYS A 592 -24.14 -4.84 0.27
C LYS A 592 -22.76 -4.20 0.27
N GLU A 593 -22.75 -2.88 0.14
CA GLU A 593 -21.56 -2.04 0.04
C GLU A 593 -20.69 -2.10 1.31
N HIS A 594 -19.41 -2.42 1.14
CA HIS A 594 -18.35 -2.10 2.09
C HIS A 594 -17.13 -1.49 1.37
N ASN A 595 -16.41 -0.63 2.09
CA ASN A 595 -15.70 0.58 1.62
C ASN A 595 -14.41 0.43 0.79
N PHE A 596 -14.24 -0.57 -0.08
CA PHE A 596 -13.05 -0.63 -0.98
C PHE A 596 -13.33 -1.15 -2.41
N ASP A 597 -14.59 -1.16 -2.84
CA ASP A 597 -14.92 -1.56 -4.20
C ASP A 597 -14.66 -0.39 -5.17
N ILE A 598 -13.67 -0.59 -6.04
CA ILE A 598 -13.48 0.20 -7.26
C ILE A 598 -14.28 -0.54 -8.31
N ASP A 599 -15.29 0.10 -8.89
CA ASP A 599 -16.17 -0.53 -9.87
C ASP A 599 -15.46 -0.62 -11.24
N ILE A 600 -14.87 -1.78 -11.50
CA ILE A 600 -14.10 -2.06 -12.72
C ILE A 600 -15.00 -2.09 -13.97
N ASN A 601 -16.31 -2.27 -13.81
CA ASN A 601 -17.22 -2.51 -14.94
C ASN A 601 -17.55 -1.24 -15.77
N ASN A 602 -17.26 -0.05 -15.26
CA ASN A 602 -17.51 1.22 -15.97
C ASN A 602 -16.35 1.70 -16.87
N ILE A 603 -15.25 0.95 -16.95
CA ILE A 603 -13.98 1.41 -17.57
C ILE A 603 -14.03 1.40 -19.10
N ASN A 604 -14.78 0.49 -19.72
CA ASN A 604 -14.79 0.35 -21.19
C ASN A 604 -15.44 1.54 -21.91
N ASN A 605 -16.19 2.40 -21.20
CA ASN A 605 -16.84 3.56 -21.80
C ASN A 605 -15.98 4.85 -21.76
N ILE A 606 -14.96 4.92 -20.90
CA ILE A 606 -14.19 6.17 -20.67
C ILE A 606 -12.99 6.30 -21.62
N GLN A 607 -12.43 5.17 -22.10
CA GLN A 607 -11.28 5.19 -23.00
C GLN A 607 -11.55 5.79 -24.40
N SER A 608 -12.82 6.09 -24.72
CA SER A 608 -13.21 6.67 -26.02
C SER A 608 -13.34 8.20 -26.04
N SER A 609 -13.25 8.91 -24.90
CA SER A 609 -13.60 10.34 -24.84
C SER A 609 -12.49 11.30 -24.38
N THR A 610 -11.27 10.88 -24.12
CA THR A 610 -10.17 11.79 -23.74
C THR A 610 -9.25 12.11 -24.92
N SER A 611 -9.78 12.86 -25.88
CA SER A 611 -8.98 13.60 -26.86
C SER A 611 -9.70 14.88 -27.28
N GLN A 612 -10.13 15.70 -26.31
CA GLN A 612 -10.51 17.09 -26.56
C GLN A 612 -9.92 18.01 -25.51
N ASN A 613 -8.97 18.84 -25.94
CA ASN A 613 -8.48 20.01 -25.22
C ASN A 613 -9.66 20.95 -24.94
N VAL A 614 -10.00 21.15 -23.66
CA VAL A 614 -11.00 22.16 -23.27
C VAL A 614 -10.25 23.38 -22.73
N ASN A 615 -10.04 24.36 -23.60
CA ASN A 615 -9.64 25.72 -23.23
C ASN A 615 -10.86 26.46 -22.69
N PHE A 616 -10.86 26.83 -21.41
CA PHE A 616 -11.79 27.82 -20.87
C PHE A 616 -11.10 29.19 -20.84
N ALA A 617 -11.39 30.03 -21.84
CA ALA A 617 -11.11 31.46 -21.80
C ALA A 617 -12.40 32.21 -21.40
N ALA A 618 -12.27 33.11 -20.44
CA ALA A 618 -13.34 33.97 -19.93
C ALA A 618 -13.84 34.96 -21.00
N GLN A 619 -15.14 35.27 -20.99
CA GLN A 619 -15.70 36.42 -21.68
C GLN A 619 -16.65 37.19 -20.77
N TYR A 620 -16.36 38.49 -20.63
CA TYR A 620 -17.33 39.56 -20.38
C TYR A 620 -17.15 40.57 -21.53
N GLN A 621 -18.26 40.87 -22.23
CA GLN A 621 -18.73 42.07 -22.98
C GLN A 621 -17.71 43.13 -23.49
N ASP A 622 -17.84 43.81 -24.65
CA ASP A 622 -19.00 44.29 -25.43
C ASP A 622 -18.59 44.68 -26.88
N GLY A 623 -19.55 44.69 -27.83
CA GLY A 623 -19.80 45.79 -28.79
C GLY A 623 -18.88 46.14 -30.00
N ILE A 624 -19.45 45.98 -31.22
CA ILE A 624 -19.37 46.84 -32.43
C ILE A 624 -18.46 46.44 -33.63
N THR A 625 -19.16 46.28 -34.76
CA THR A 625 -18.91 46.02 -36.20
C THR A 625 -17.71 46.65 -36.95
N ARG A 626 -17.08 45.89 -37.87
CA ARG A 626 -17.14 46.01 -39.37
C ARG A 626 -16.15 45.06 -40.12
N PRO A 627 -16.35 44.75 -41.43
CA PRO A 627 -15.77 43.59 -42.16
C PRO A 627 -14.69 43.94 -43.21
N LEU A 628 -14.18 42.90 -43.92
CA LEU A 628 -13.18 42.79 -45.03
C LEU A 628 -11.81 42.22 -44.56
N SER A 629 -11.02 41.43 -45.29
CA SER A 629 -11.12 40.64 -46.53
C SER A 629 -9.75 39.97 -46.78
N THR A 630 -9.73 38.76 -47.36
CA THR A 630 -8.70 38.18 -48.28
C THR A 630 -7.21 38.11 -47.89
N MET A 631 -6.63 36.91 -47.81
CA MET A 631 -5.67 36.34 -48.81
C MET A 631 -5.03 35.00 -48.36
N ASP A 632 -5.32 33.94 -49.13
CA ASP A 632 -4.48 32.86 -49.71
C ASP A 632 -2.94 32.89 -49.50
N PHE A 633 -2.11 31.82 -49.66
CA PHE A 633 -2.21 30.42 -50.12
C PHE A 633 -0.92 29.65 -49.69
N SER A 634 -1.02 28.33 -49.50
CA SER A 634 -0.04 27.27 -49.86
C SER A 634 1.30 27.09 -49.09
N ARG A 635 1.60 25.84 -48.67
CA ARG A 635 2.46 24.88 -49.43
C ARG A 635 2.62 23.52 -48.72
N LYS A 636 2.74 22.52 -49.60
CA LYS A 636 2.89 21.06 -49.47
C LYS A 636 3.91 20.56 -48.44
N ARG A 637 3.68 19.36 -47.91
CA ARG A 637 4.71 18.45 -47.37
C ARG A 637 4.59 17.10 -48.09
N ASP A 638 5.69 16.68 -48.69
CA ASP A 638 5.87 15.40 -49.36
C ASP A 638 6.18 14.29 -48.33
N ILE A 639 5.78 13.08 -48.68
CA ILE A 639 5.95 11.81 -47.94
C ILE A 639 7.02 11.01 -48.68
N GLU A 640 8.00 10.46 -47.97
CA GLU A 640 8.82 9.34 -48.45
C GLU A 640 8.79 8.20 -47.42
N GLU A 641 8.24 7.08 -47.87
CA GLU A 641 8.37 5.74 -47.30
C GLU A 641 9.73 5.15 -47.69
N LEU A 642 10.31 4.33 -46.81
CA LEU A 642 11.39 3.41 -47.18
C LEU A 642 11.05 2.01 -46.67
N GLU A 643 10.85 1.12 -47.65
CA GLU A 643 10.59 -0.30 -47.52
C GLU A 643 11.84 -1.08 -47.09
N ILE A 644 11.57 -2.20 -46.42
CA ILE A 644 12.50 -3.27 -46.07
C ILE A 644 12.63 -4.19 -47.28
N ASP A 645 13.84 -4.65 -47.60
CA ASP A 645 13.95 -5.95 -48.23
C ASP A 645 15.19 -6.76 -47.80
N THR A 646 14.99 -8.06 -47.89
CA THR A 646 15.71 -9.19 -47.33
C THR A 646 16.78 -9.74 -48.28
N GLN A 647 17.85 -10.38 -47.76
CA GLN A 647 18.30 -11.69 -48.27
C GLN A 647 19.44 -12.34 -47.46
N ASN A 648 19.29 -13.65 -47.31
CA ASN A 648 20.26 -14.63 -46.81
C ASN A 648 21.49 -14.74 -47.72
N ASP A 649 22.66 -15.09 -47.16
CA ASP A 649 23.29 -16.36 -47.56
C ASP A 649 24.43 -16.87 -46.65
N ARG A 650 24.58 -18.20 -46.70
CA ARG A 650 25.45 -19.09 -45.89
C ARG A 650 26.93 -19.00 -46.25
N ARG A 651 27.85 -19.28 -45.30
CA ARG A 651 28.95 -20.28 -45.47
C ARG A 651 29.75 -20.56 -44.18
N ARG A 652 30.19 -21.81 -44.10
CA ARG A 652 30.92 -22.54 -43.03
C ARG A 652 32.43 -22.21 -42.99
N ILE A 653 33.07 -22.56 -41.86
CA ILE A 653 34.37 -23.29 -41.64
C ILE A 653 35.03 -22.73 -40.35
N LYS A 654 34.98 -23.43 -39.20
CA LYS A 654 35.99 -24.37 -38.62
C LYS A 654 37.45 -23.85 -38.64
N THR A 655 38.03 -23.52 -37.48
CA THR A 655 39.05 -24.32 -36.73
C THR A 655 39.60 -23.54 -35.52
N ASN A 656 40.09 -24.30 -34.55
CA ASN A 656 40.48 -24.00 -33.17
C ASN A 656 41.98 -23.55 -33.10
N PRO A 657 42.69 -23.61 -31.95
CA PRO A 657 42.92 -22.59 -30.91
C PRO A 657 44.42 -22.15 -30.76
N GLU A 658 44.72 -21.10 -30.01
CA GLU A 658 46.07 -20.82 -29.40
C GLU A 658 45.87 -19.74 -28.29
N ILE A 659 45.95 -20.07 -27.00
CA ILE A 659 47.13 -20.04 -26.09
C ILE A 659 47.96 -18.74 -26.18
N ILE A 660 48.06 -18.00 -25.07
CA ILE A 660 49.30 -17.58 -24.37
C ILE A 660 49.04 -16.37 -23.44
N ASN A 661 49.27 -16.64 -22.15
CA ASN A 661 49.94 -15.87 -21.09
C ASN A 661 49.42 -14.51 -20.60
N ASP A 662 49.04 -14.57 -19.32
CA ASP A 662 49.72 -13.96 -18.17
C ASP A 662 49.95 -12.44 -18.05
N HIS A 663 49.61 -12.02 -16.82
CA HIS A 663 50.38 -11.25 -15.87
C HIS A 663 50.06 -9.77 -15.63
N ASN A 664 49.74 -9.53 -14.35
CA ASN A 664 50.03 -8.37 -13.49
C ASN A 664 49.04 -7.19 -13.64
N LEU A 665 48.46 -6.62 -12.58
CA LEU A 665 48.82 -6.53 -11.15
C LEU A 665 47.55 -6.28 -10.31
#